data_AF-A0A6A2YZL2-F1
#
_entry.id   AF-A0A6A2YZL2-F1
#
_cell.length_a   1.000
_cell.length_b   1.000
_cell.length_c   1.000
_cell.angle_alpha   90.00
_cell.angle_beta   90.00
_cell.angle_gamma   90.00
#
_symmetry.space_group_name_H-M   'P 1'
#
loop_
_entity.id
_entity.type
_entity.pdbx_description
1 polymer ?
#
loop_
_entity_poly.entity_id
_entity_poly.type
_entity_poly.pdbx_seq_one_letter_code
_entity_poly.pdbx_strand_id
1 'polypeptide(L)'
;MAELDTRRSEVLGRSASIIQRKIRSYLAHRSFIMLRRSALQIQSVCRGQLARKVYDVMRREAASLRIQRHLRMHLGRKAYKELYSSAVFIQTVMRGMAVRNELCFRRQTRAAIIIQSQCRKFLSQLHYMKLKKAAIATQCAWRVRVARKELQKLKMAARETGALQAAKNKLEKQVEELTWRLQLEKRLRVDMEEAKTKENAKLQSALQDMQLQFKETKELLAKEREAARRAAEVVPGIQEVPVMDHMMLEKLSTENEKLKAMVSSLEKKIGETEEKFEETNKISEERLKQALEAESKIVQLKTVMHGLEEKILDMESDNHALRQQTLLNTPVKKISEHLQIPVTPNLENGHHIDEVNQSNGPQSMTPVKVSIESDGKLQRPNLEFQHENVDALINCVAKDVGFRHGKPVAALTIYKCLLHWKSFEAERTNVFDRLIQMIGSAIEHEENNGHMAYWLSNTSALLFLLQKSLKASGANGLTPSRKPPTPTSLFGRMAMSFRSSPSSNNLAAAATLAVVRKVEGKYPALLFKQQLAAYVEKIYGIIRDNLKKELSSLLSLCIQAPRTSKGGVLRSGRSFGKDSPSTHWQGIIDGLNTLLDTLKENFVPPVLIQKIFTQTFSYINVQLFNSLLLRRECCTFSNGEYVKAGLAELELWCCQKKEEYAGSSWDELKHIRQAVGFLVIHQKYRISYDEISNDLCPILSVQQLYRICTLYWDDNYNTRSVSPDVISSMRVLMTEDSNDAVSSSFLLDDNSSLPFSVDDLSKSLQEKEFSEVKPADELLQNPAFGFLHE
;
A
#
# COMPACT_ATOMS: atom_id res chain seq x y z
N MET A 1 103.57 42.76 90.36
CA MET A 1 104.02 41.61 89.52
C MET A 1 103.02 40.46 89.61
N ALA A 2 102.81 39.84 90.78
CA ALA A 2 101.90 38.68 90.93
C ALA A 2 100.44 38.90 90.46
N GLU A 3 99.81 40.04 90.75
CA GLU A 3 98.43 40.33 90.32
C GLU A 3 98.28 40.55 88.80
N LEU A 4 99.34 40.98 88.13
CA LEU A 4 99.33 41.13 86.67
C LEU A 4 99.46 39.76 85.99
N ASP A 5 100.25 38.85 86.57
CA ASP A 5 100.38 37.48 86.08
C ASP A 5 99.11 36.65 86.28
N THR A 6 98.42 36.80 87.40
CA THR A 6 97.11 36.15 87.63
C THR A 6 96.08 36.63 86.61
N ARG A 7 95.94 37.95 86.40
CA ARG A 7 95.00 38.50 85.42
C ARG A 7 95.35 38.11 83.99
N ARG A 8 96.64 38.03 83.65
CA ARG A 8 97.11 37.50 82.35
C ARG A 8 96.71 36.03 82.16
N SER A 9 96.89 35.20 83.19
CA SER A 9 96.51 33.78 83.14
C SER A 9 95.00 33.57 82.98
N GLU A 10 94.17 34.39 83.63
CA GLU A 10 92.71 34.34 83.49
C GLU A 10 92.24 34.74 82.09
N VAL A 11 92.80 35.81 81.53
CA VAL A 11 92.45 36.26 80.16
C VAL A 11 92.88 35.22 79.13
N LEU A 12 94.07 34.64 79.28
CA LEU A 12 94.53 33.55 78.44
C LEU A 12 93.65 32.30 78.60
N GLY A 13 93.26 31.93 79.83
CA GLY A 13 92.37 30.80 80.11
C GLY A 13 90.96 30.98 79.54
N ARG A 14 90.38 32.18 79.66
CA ARG A 14 89.09 32.53 79.05
C ARG A 14 89.17 32.49 77.52
N SER A 15 90.22 33.06 76.94
CA SER A 15 90.44 33.06 75.49
C SER A 15 90.61 31.62 74.96
N ALA A 16 91.42 30.80 75.63
CA ALA A 16 91.58 29.38 75.33
C ALA A 16 90.24 28.62 75.41
N SER A 17 89.43 28.87 76.45
CA SER A 17 88.10 28.25 76.62
C SER A 17 87.14 28.61 75.49
N ILE A 18 87.14 29.88 75.03
CA ILE A 18 86.32 30.33 73.90
C ILE A 18 86.74 29.64 72.61
N ILE A 19 88.06 29.59 72.34
CA ILE A 19 88.62 28.94 71.16
C ILE A 19 88.28 27.44 71.18
N GLN A 20 88.53 26.75 72.29
CA GLN A 20 88.22 25.33 72.46
C GLN A 20 86.73 25.05 72.27
N ARG A 21 85.84 25.88 72.83
CA ARG A 21 84.38 25.76 72.64
C ARG A 21 83.99 25.92 71.17
N LYS A 22 84.55 26.91 70.46
CA LYS A 22 84.27 27.14 69.04
C LYS A 22 84.78 25.99 68.17
N ILE A 23 85.99 25.48 68.44
CA ILE A 23 86.54 24.31 67.74
C ILE A 23 85.68 23.07 67.99
N ARG A 24 85.31 22.77 69.24
CA ARG A 24 84.44 21.63 69.57
C ARG A 24 83.08 21.72 68.88
N SER A 25 82.46 22.89 68.89
CA SER A 25 81.18 23.14 68.20
C SER A 25 81.32 22.97 66.68
N TYR A 26 82.38 23.50 66.07
CA TYR A 26 82.67 23.32 64.65
C TYR A 26 82.86 21.85 64.27
N LEU A 27 83.64 21.10 65.05
CA LEU A 27 83.87 19.66 64.82
C LEU A 27 82.57 18.85 64.96
N ALA A 28 81.76 19.12 65.98
CA ALA A 28 80.46 18.47 66.17
C ALA A 28 79.49 18.79 65.02
N HIS A 29 79.43 20.06 64.59
CA HIS A 29 78.58 20.48 63.47
C HIS A 29 79.03 19.84 62.15
N ARG A 30 80.34 19.79 61.89
CA ARG A 30 80.93 19.10 60.73
C ARG A 30 80.59 17.60 60.74
N SER A 31 80.72 16.95 61.89
CA SER A 31 80.35 15.53 62.06
C SER A 31 78.86 15.29 61.78
N PHE A 32 77.98 16.13 62.33
CA PHE A 32 76.53 16.05 62.09
C PHE A 32 76.18 16.25 60.61
N ILE A 33 76.79 17.23 59.92
CA ILE A 33 76.57 17.44 58.49
C ILE A 33 76.98 16.21 57.68
N MET A 34 78.12 15.60 57.99
CA MET A 34 78.58 14.38 57.30
C MET A 34 77.64 13.20 57.52
N LEU A 35 77.17 13.00 58.76
CA LEU A 35 76.21 11.95 59.09
C LEU A 35 74.87 12.19 58.38
N ARG A 36 74.36 13.42 58.41
CA ARG A 36 73.12 13.80 57.72
C ARG A 36 73.22 13.58 56.21
N ARG A 37 74.34 13.95 55.59
CA ARG A 37 74.57 13.73 54.15
C ARG A 37 74.55 12.25 53.80
N SER A 38 75.20 11.42 54.61
CA SER A 38 75.24 9.96 54.43
C SER A 38 73.84 9.34 54.63
N ALA A 39 73.12 9.76 55.69
CA ALA A 39 71.76 9.29 55.96
C ALA A 39 70.79 9.66 54.81
N LEU A 40 70.87 10.88 54.28
CA LEU A 40 70.05 11.30 53.13
C LEU A 40 70.35 10.48 51.87
N GLN A 41 71.61 10.10 51.63
CA GLN A 41 71.97 9.21 50.52
C GLN A 41 71.39 7.81 50.69
N ILE A 42 71.48 7.22 51.89
CA ILE A 42 70.89 5.90 52.17
C ILE A 42 69.37 5.96 52.03
N GLN A 43 68.72 6.99 52.59
CA GLN A 43 67.28 7.18 52.50
C GLN A 43 66.81 7.36 51.05
N SER A 44 67.56 8.08 50.21
CA SER A 44 67.19 8.27 48.80
C SER A 44 67.29 6.96 48.01
N VAL A 45 68.31 6.13 48.28
CA VAL A 45 68.44 4.79 47.69
C VAL A 45 67.30 3.87 48.11
N CYS A 46 66.97 3.83 49.40
CA CYS A 46 65.87 3.01 49.93
C CYS A 46 64.51 3.43 49.34
N ARG A 47 64.21 4.74 49.31
CA ARG A 47 62.99 5.27 48.68
C ARG A 47 62.94 4.92 47.18
N GLY A 48 64.08 5.02 46.49
CA GLY A 48 64.19 4.65 45.08
C GLY A 48 64.02 3.15 44.82
N GLN A 49 64.47 2.28 45.73
CA GLN A 49 64.23 0.83 45.64
C GLN A 49 62.75 0.49 45.89
N LEU A 50 62.11 1.12 46.88
CA LEU A 50 60.68 0.93 47.14
C LEU A 50 59.84 1.35 45.93
N ALA A 51 60.11 2.52 45.36
CA ALA A 51 59.42 3.03 44.18
C ALA A 51 59.57 2.10 42.97
N ARG A 52 60.78 1.54 42.75
CA ARG A 52 61.02 0.55 41.67
C ARG A 52 60.22 -0.74 41.88
N LYS A 53 60.18 -1.27 43.12
CA LYS A 53 59.37 -2.46 43.43
C LYS A 53 57.89 -2.23 43.17
N VAL A 54 57.34 -1.09 43.61
CA VAL A 54 55.94 -0.72 43.36
C VAL A 54 55.68 -0.61 41.85
N TYR A 55 56.56 0.06 41.11
CA TYR A 55 56.43 0.19 39.66
C TYR A 55 56.48 -1.16 38.93
N ASP A 56 57.35 -2.09 39.36
CA ASP A 56 57.43 -3.43 38.78
C ASP A 56 56.14 -4.23 38.95
N VAL A 57 55.49 -4.12 40.12
CA VAL A 57 54.17 -4.73 40.37
C VAL A 57 53.12 -4.11 39.45
N MET A 58 53.02 -2.78 39.41
CA MET A 58 52.07 -2.08 38.55
C MET A 58 52.26 -2.44 37.06
N ARG A 59 53.52 -2.58 36.61
CA ARG A 59 53.86 -2.98 35.24
C ARG A 59 53.41 -4.41 34.94
N ARG A 60 53.59 -5.35 35.88
CA ARG A 60 53.13 -6.74 35.73
C ARG A 60 51.61 -6.84 35.72
N GLU A 61 50.94 -6.12 36.60
CA GLU A 61 49.47 -6.06 36.63
C GLU A 61 48.91 -5.49 35.33
N ALA A 62 49.47 -4.38 34.83
CA ALA A 62 49.07 -3.79 33.55
C ALA A 62 49.30 -4.77 32.37
N ALA A 63 50.39 -5.52 32.36
CA ALA A 63 50.65 -6.55 31.35
C ALA A 63 49.65 -7.70 31.44
N SER A 64 49.36 -8.19 32.66
CA SER A 64 48.35 -9.22 32.91
C SER A 64 46.98 -8.81 32.40
N LEU A 65 46.52 -7.59 32.75
CA LEU A 65 45.24 -7.04 32.29
C LEU A 65 45.18 -6.93 30.76
N ARG A 66 46.28 -6.55 30.11
CA ARG A 66 46.35 -6.50 28.63
C ARG A 66 46.20 -7.90 28.03
N ILE A 67 46.92 -8.90 28.56
CA ILE A 67 46.84 -10.28 28.07
C ILE A 67 45.42 -10.82 28.27
N GLN A 68 44.84 -10.65 29.46
CA GLN A 68 43.48 -11.07 29.76
C GLN A 68 42.46 -10.40 28.83
N ARG A 69 42.60 -9.10 28.57
CA ARG A 69 41.75 -8.38 27.62
C ARG A 69 41.83 -8.96 26.21
N HIS A 70 43.03 -9.22 25.71
CA HIS A 70 43.22 -9.79 24.38
C HIS A 70 42.66 -11.22 24.27
N LEU A 71 42.85 -12.04 25.31
CA LEU A 71 42.32 -13.39 25.36
C LEU A 71 40.78 -13.39 25.37
N ARG A 72 40.15 -12.59 26.24
CA ARG A 72 38.69 -12.48 26.30
C ARG A 72 38.10 -12.00 24.97
N MET A 73 38.75 -11.03 24.32
CA MET A 73 38.34 -10.58 22.98
C MET A 73 38.50 -11.67 21.93
N HIS A 74 39.59 -12.45 21.95
CA HIS A 74 39.79 -13.54 21.01
C HIS A 74 38.74 -14.65 21.18
N LEU A 75 38.46 -15.07 22.42
CA LEU A 75 37.43 -16.07 22.72
C LEU A 75 36.04 -15.59 22.29
N GLY A 76 35.67 -14.35 22.60
CA GLY A 76 34.41 -13.77 22.14
C GLY A 76 34.29 -13.72 20.62
N ARG A 77 35.36 -13.31 19.92
CA ARG A 77 35.39 -13.29 18.45
C ARG A 77 35.31 -14.68 17.84
N LYS A 78 35.95 -15.69 18.46
CA LYS A 78 35.89 -17.09 18.01
C LYS A 78 34.46 -17.63 18.13
N ALA A 79 33.84 -17.50 19.31
CA ALA A 79 32.47 -17.94 19.54
C ALA A 79 31.47 -17.26 18.59
N TYR A 80 31.60 -15.95 18.38
CA TYR A 80 30.77 -15.22 17.42
C TYR A 80 30.93 -15.74 15.99
N LYS A 81 32.17 -15.98 15.54
CA LYS A 81 32.42 -16.51 14.19
C LYS A 81 31.82 -17.91 13.99
N GLU A 82 31.93 -18.78 14.99
CA GLU A 82 31.36 -20.13 14.95
C GLU A 82 29.83 -20.09 14.89
N LEU A 83 29.20 -19.24 15.71
CA LEU A 83 27.75 -19.03 15.67
C LEU A 83 27.31 -18.45 14.33
N TYR A 84 28.03 -17.44 13.82
CA TYR A 84 27.75 -16.82 12.53
C TYR A 84 27.86 -17.83 11.38
N SER A 85 28.91 -18.65 11.32
CA SER A 85 29.04 -19.68 10.29
C SER A 85 27.94 -20.72 10.37
N SER A 86 27.52 -21.10 11.58
CA SER A 86 26.43 -22.05 11.80
C SER A 86 25.08 -21.47 11.35
N ALA A 87 24.81 -20.22 11.69
CA ALA A 87 23.59 -19.51 11.28
C ALA A 87 23.52 -19.37 9.75
N VAL A 88 24.60 -18.93 9.10
CA VAL A 88 24.67 -18.82 7.65
C VAL A 88 24.46 -20.19 6.99
N PHE A 89 25.08 -21.25 7.53
CA PHE A 89 24.87 -22.61 7.03
C PHE A 89 23.39 -23.03 7.11
N ILE A 90 22.76 -22.89 8.27
CA ILE A 90 21.33 -23.21 8.45
C ILE A 90 20.47 -22.39 7.47
N GLN A 91 20.71 -21.09 7.36
CA GLN A 91 19.99 -20.21 6.44
C GLN A 91 20.14 -20.66 4.98
N THR A 92 21.36 -21.03 4.55
CA THR A 92 21.59 -21.51 3.17
C THR A 92 20.85 -22.82 2.90
N VAL A 93 20.82 -23.74 3.87
CA VAL A 93 20.08 -25.01 3.76
C VAL A 93 18.58 -24.77 3.70
N MET A 94 18.03 -23.92 4.58
CA MET A 94 16.61 -23.60 4.61
C MET A 94 16.16 -22.91 3.31
N ARG A 95 16.92 -21.92 2.82
CA ARG A 95 16.66 -21.27 1.52
C ARG A 95 16.69 -22.28 0.38
N GLY A 96 17.68 -23.18 0.36
CA GLY A 96 17.76 -24.26 -0.62
C GLY A 96 16.58 -25.23 -0.55
N MET A 97 16.11 -25.58 0.65
CA MET A 97 14.93 -26.44 0.85
C MET A 97 13.65 -25.77 0.36
N ALA A 98 13.45 -24.49 0.67
CA ALA A 98 12.28 -23.73 0.20
C ALA A 98 12.19 -23.72 -1.33
N VAL A 99 13.30 -23.45 -2.04
CA VAL A 99 13.34 -23.45 -3.51
C VAL A 99 13.05 -24.85 -4.07
N ARG A 100 13.56 -25.92 -3.46
CA ARG A 100 13.28 -27.30 -3.90
C ARG A 100 11.83 -27.69 -3.68
N ASN A 101 11.23 -27.28 -2.56
CA ASN A 101 9.81 -27.53 -2.29
C ASN A 101 8.92 -26.81 -3.31
N GLU A 102 9.21 -25.54 -3.61
CA GLU A 102 8.51 -24.77 -4.64
C GLU A 102 8.65 -25.42 -6.03
N LEU A 103 9.86 -25.87 -6.39
CA LEU A 103 10.09 -26.57 -7.66
C LEU A 103 9.33 -27.91 -7.72
N CYS A 104 9.30 -28.66 -6.63
CA CYS A 104 8.55 -29.91 -6.52
C CYS A 104 7.06 -29.66 -6.72
N PHE A 105 6.51 -28.67 -6.03
CA PHE A 105 5.12 -28.25 -6.17
C PHE A 105 4.80 -27.87 -7.63
N ARG A 106 5.61 -27.01 -8.26
CA ARG A 106 5.41 -26.64 -9.68
C ARG A 106 5.45 -27.85 -10.61
N ARG A 107 6.35 -28.81 -10.39
CA ARG A 107 6.41 -30.05 -11.19
C ARG A 107 5.16 -30.91 -10.99
N GLN A 108 4.69 -31.05 -9.76
CA GLN A 108 3.44 -31.77 -9.45
C GLN A 108 2.23 -31.09 -10.08
N THR A 109 2.11 -29.76 -9.96
CA THR A 109 1.03 -28.99 -10.59
C THR A 109 1.06 -29.14 -12.11
N ARG A 110 2.23 -29.05 -12.75
CA ARG A 110 2.36 -29.25 -14.20
C ARG A 110 1.95 -30.66 -14.63
N ALA A 111 2.37 -31.69 -13.89
CA ALA A 111 1.95 -33.06 -14.15
C ALA A 111 0.42 -33.22 -13.99
N ALA A 112 -0.15 -32.65 -12.93
CA ALA A 112 -1.60 -32.66 -12.69
C ALA A 112 -2.37 -31.97 -13.83
N ILE A 113 -1.91 -30.81 -14.30
CA ILE A 113 -2.51 -30.10 -15.44
C ILE A 113 -2.48 -30.97 -16.71
N ILE A 114 -1.36 -31.63 -16.99
CA ILE A 114 -1.25 -32.54 -18.15
C ILE A 114 -2.27 -33.67 -18.04
N ILE A 115 -2.34 -34.35 -16.89
CA ILE A 115 -3.29 -35.45 -16.65
C ILE A 115 -4.74 -34.96 -16.78
N GLN A 116 -5.08 -33.84 -16.14
CA GLN A 116 -6.42 -33.25 -16.20
C GLN A 116 -6.80 -32.85 -17.63
N SER A 117 -5.88 -32.23 -18.38
CA SER A 117 -6.11 -31.84 -19.77
C SER A 117 -6.39 -33.05 -20.67
N GLN A 118 -5.62 -34.13 -20.49
CA GLN A 118 -5.77 -35.36 -21.25
C GLN A 118 -7.07 -36.08 -20.89
N CYS A 119 -7.45 -36.09 -19.61
CA CYS A 119 -8.72 -36.64 -19.16
C CYS A 119 -9.92 -35.87 -19.73
N ARG A 120 -9.89 -34.53 -19.69
CA ARG A 120 -10.93 -33.68 -20.30
C ARG A 120 -11.05 -33.92 -21.80
N LYS A 121 -9.92 -34.01 -22.51
CA LYS A 121 -9.87 -34.36 -23.94
C LYS A 121 -10.48 -35.74 -24.21
N PHE A 122 -10.13 -36.74 -23.41
CA PHE A 122 -10.67 -38.09 -23.56
C PHE A 122 -12.20 -38.12 -23.36
N LEU A 123 -12.70 -37.47 -22.31
CA LEU A 123 -14.14 -37.38 -22.03
C LEU A 123 -14.90 -36.68 -23.15
N SER A 124 -14.37 -35.58 -23.70
CA SER A 124 -15.00 -34.87 -24.82
C SER A 124 -15.00 -35.70 -26.11
N GLN A 125 -13.90 -36.40 -26.41
CA GLN A 125 -13.82 -37.32 -27.53
C GLN A 125 -14.82 -38.47 -27.38
N LEU A 126 -14.94 -39.06 -26.19
CA LEU A 126 -15.90 -40.13 -25.91
C LEU A 126 -17.35 -39.65 -26.10
N HIS A 127 -17.67 -38.45 -25.61
CA HIS A 127 -18.99 -37.85 -25.82
C HIS A 127 -19.28 -37.60 -27.30
N TYR A 128 -18.32 -37.01 -28.03
CA TYR A 128 -18.44 -36.78 -29.48
C TYR A 128 -18.65 -38.10 -30.25
N MET A 129 -17.90 -39.16 -29.92
CA MET A 129 -18.06 -40.46 -30.58
C MET A 129 -19.42 -41.11 -30.29
N LYS A 130 -19.95 -40.96 -29.07
CA LYS A 130 -21.31 -41.39 -28.75
C LYS A 130 -22.34 -40.63 -29.59
N LEU A 131 -22.22 -39.30 -29.67
CA LEU A 131 -23.13 -38.46 -30.46
C LEU A 131 -23.04 -38.80 -31.95
N LYS A 132 -21.84 -39.00 -32.49
CA LYS A 132 -21.62 -39.42 -33.88
C LYS A 132 -22.27 -40.77 -34.18
N LYS A 133 -22.09 -41.77 -33.30
CA LYS A 133 -22.74 -43.09 -33.45
C LYS A 133 -24.26 -42.97 -33.44
N ALA A 134 -24.82 -42.19 -32.50
CA ALA A 134 -26.26 -41.94 -32.44
C ALA A 134 -26.77 -41.25 -33.72
N ALA A 135 -26.10 -40.20 -34.18
CA ALA A 135 -26.45 -39.49 -35.40
C ALA A 135 -26.42 -40.40 -36.63
N ILE A 136 -25.38 -41.23 -36.79
CA ILE A 136 -25.29 -42.21 -37.89
C ILE A 136 -26.45 -43.21 -37.80
N ALA A 137 -26.74 -43.75 -36.61
CA ALA A 137 -27.85 -44.68 -36.42
C ALA A 137 -29.20 -44.05 -36.80
N THR A 138 -29.46 -42.81 -36.37
CA THR A 138 -30.67 -42.06 -36.72
C THR A 138 -30.74 -41.79 -38.22
N GLN A 139 -29.64 -41.37 -38.85
CA GLN A 139 -29.58 -41.15 -40.30
C GLN A 139 -29.81 -42.45 -41.09
N CYS A 140 -29.22 -43.58 -40.67
CA CYS A 140 -29.45 -44.88 -41.27
C CYS A 140 -30.92 -45.30 -41.15
N ALA A 141 -31.52 -45.17 -39.96
CA ALA A 141 -32.93 -45.47 -39.75
C ALA A 141 -33.84 -44.59 -40.62
N TRP A 142 -33.51 -43.30 -40.78
CA TRP A 142 -34.22 -42.40 -41.68
C TRP A 142 -34.11 -42.82 -43.14
N ARG A 143 -32.88 -43.11 -43.64
CA ARG A 143 -32.66 -43.60 -45.01
C ARG A 143 -33.46 -44.89 -45.28
N VAL A 144 -33.47 -45.84 -44.34
CA VAL A 144 -34.28 -47.07 -44.45
C VAL A 144 -35.78 -46.75 -44.51
N ARG A 145 -36.25 -45.80 -43.69
CA ARG A 145 -37.67 -45.40 -43.69
C ARG A 145 -38.08 -44.77 -45.03
N VAL A 146 -37.23 -43.91 -45.59
CA VAL A 146 -37.45 -43.29 -46.91
C VAL A 146 -37.49 -44.37 -47.99
N ALA A 147 -36.48 -45.25 -48.04
CA ALA A 147 -36.43 -46.34 -49.02
C ALA A 147 -37.64 -47.30 -48.91
N ARG A 148 -38.11 -47.60 -47.69
CA ARG A 148 -39.34 -48.40 -47.48
C ARG A 148 -40.58 -47.69 -48.00
N LYS A 149 -40.71 -46.39 -47.78
CA LYS A 149 -41.83 -45.59 -48.34
C LYS A 149 -41.80 -45.59 -49.86
N GLU A 150 -40.63 -45.42 -50.47
CA GLU A 150 -40.46 -45.47 -51.93
C GLU A 150 -40.80 -46.85 -52.50
N LEU A 151 -40.31 -47.93 -51.88
CA LEU A 151 -40.65 -49.29 -52.27
C LEU A 151 -42.16 -49.54 -52.17
N GLN A 152 -42.82 -49.02 -51.13
CA GLN A 152 -44.26 -49.17 -50.97
C GLN A 152 -45.03 -48.41 -52.07
N LYS A 153 -44.60 -47.20 -52.44
CA LYS A 153 -45.17 -46.47 -53.60
C LYS A 153 -45.01 -47.25 -54.90
N LEU A 154 -43.81 -47.78 -55.18
CA LEU A 154 -43.56 -48.58 -56.38
C LEU A 154 -44.40 -49.86 -56.40
N LYS A 155 -44.57 -50.53 -55.26
CA LYS A 155 -45.45 -51.71 -55.14
C LYS A 155 -46.93 -51.37 -55.37
N MET A 156 -47.40 -50.21 -54.90
CA MET A 156 -48.77 -49.76 -55.15
C MET A 156 -48.97 -49.46 -56.63
N ALA A 157 -48.06 -48.71 -57.27
CA ALA A 157 -48.10 -48.44 -58.71
C ALA A 157 -48.05 -49.73 -59.56
N ALA A 158 -47.24 -50.73 -59.14
CA ALA A 158 -47.19 -52.04 -59.78
C ALA A 158 -48.50 -52.84 -59.64
N ARG A 159 -49.19 -52.73 -58.49
CA ARG A 159 -50.50 -53.35 -58.28
C ARG A 159 -51.60 -52.67 -59.09
N GLU A 160 -51.58 -51.33 -59.16
CA GLU A 160 -52.51 -50.56 -59.99
C GLU A 160 -52.34 -50.85 -61.48
N THR A 161 -51.10 -50.95 -61.96
CA THR A 161 -50.82 -51.37 -63.35
C THR A 161 -51.25 -52.81 -63.61
N GLY A 162 -51.02 -53.73 -62.67
CA GLY A 162 -51.55 -55.11 -62.75
C GLY A 162 -53.08 -55.17 -62.76
N ALA A 163 -53.75 -54.36 -61.94
CA ALA A 163 -55.22 -54.25 -61.91
C ALA A 163 -55.76 -53.64 -63.21
N LEU A 164 -55.11 -52.60 -63.74
CA LEU A 164 -55.42 -52.01 -65.05
C LEU A 164 -55.24 -53.02 -66.18
N GLN A 165 -54.18 -53.81 -66.16
CA GLN A 165 -53.95 -54.84 -67.18
C GLN A 165 -54.97 -55.97 -67.09
N ALA A 166 -55.36 -56.39 -65.89
CA ALA A 166 -56.44 -57.36 -65.69
C ALA A 166 -57.80 -56.82 -66.17
N ALA A 167 -58.12 -55.55 -65.89
CA ALA A 167 -59.32 -54.88 -66.38
C ALA A 167 -59.30 -54.75 -67.92
N LYS A 168 -58.16 -54.39 -68.51
CA LYS A 168 -57.97 -54.34 -69.97
C LYS A 168 -58.21 -55.70 -70.61
N ASN A 169 -57.59 -56.76 -70.10
CA ASN A 169 -57.77 -58.12 -70.64
C ASN A 169 -59.22 -58.60 -70.51
N LYS A 170 -59.93 -58.21 -69.43
CA LYS A 170 -61.35 -58.53 -69.25
C LYS A 170 -62.23 -57.78 -70.26
N LEU A 171 -61.93 -56.51 -70.50
CA LEU A 171 -62.59 -55.72 -71.54
C LEU A 171 -62.31 -56.28 -72.94
N GLU A 172 -61.07 -56.66 -73.24
CA GLU A 172 -60.70 -57.32 -74.51
C GLU A 172 -61.52 -58.60 -74.71
N LYS A 173 -61.61 -59.47 -73.70
CA LYS A 173 -62.48 -60.67 -73.74
C LYS A 173 -63.96 -60.34 -73.94
N GLN A 174 -64.48 -59.31 -73.28
CA GLN A 174 -65.87 -58.87 -73.46
C GLN A 174 -66.10 -58.33 -74.87
N VAL A 175 -65.13 -57.60 -75.43
CA VAL A 175 -65.20 -57.11 -76.82
C VAL A 175 -65.15 -58.27 -77.80
N GLU A 176 -64.29 -59.28 -77.58
CA GLU A 176 -64.25 -60.52 -78.36
C GLU A 176 -65.58 -61.29 -78.29
N GLU A 177 -66.17 -61.44 -77.10
CA GLU A 177 -67.47 -62.08 -76.92
C GLU A 177 -68.59 -61.30 -77.61
N LEU A 178 -68.61 -59.97 -77.45
CA LEU A 178 -69.60 -59.10 -78.10
C LEU A 178 -69.44 -59.08 -79.61
N THR A 179 -68.21 -59.12 -80.13
CA THR A 179 -67.97 -59.24 -81.58
C THR A 179 -68.39 -60.59 -82.11
N TRP A 180 -68.17 -61.69 -81.37
CA TRP A 180 -68.71 -63.01 -81.69
C TRP A 180 -70.24 -63.02 -81.70
N ARG A 181 -70.90 -62.42 -80.68
CA ARG A 181 -72.36 -62.30 -80.63
C ARG A 181 -72.91 -61.47 -81.78
N LEU A 182 -72.27 -60.35 -82.10
CA LEU A 182 -72.65 -59.50 -83.23
C LEU A 182 -72.49 -60.23 -84.57
N GLN A 183 -71.41 -60.99 -84.75
CA GLN A 183 -71.20 -61.80 -85.95
C GLN A 183 -72.23 -62.93 -86.07
N LEU A 184 -72.59 -63.56 -84.95
CA LEU A 184 -73.65 -64.56 -84.90
C LEU A 184 -75.02 -63.95 -85.23
N GLU A 185 -75.35 -62.80 -84.64
CA GLU A 185 -76.59 -62.07 -84.95
C GLU A 185 -76.63 -61.64 -86.41
N LYS A 186 -75.52 -61.17 -86.98
CA LYS A 186 -75.41 -60.85 -88.41
C LYS A 186 -75.68 -62.08 -89.28
N ARG A 187 -75.11 -63.25 -88.95
CA ARG A 187 -75.41 -64.51 -89.67
C ARG A 187 -76.89 -64.87 -89.56
N LEU A 188 -77.46 -64.79 -88.36
CA LEU A 188 -78.89 -65.05 -88.16
C LEU A 188 -79.78 -64.06 -88.95
N ARG A 189 -79.39 -62.78 -89.07
CA ARG A 189 -80.09 -61.81 -89.92
C ARG A 189 -79.97 -62.14 -91.40
N VAL A 190 -78.80 -62.56 -91.87
CA VAL A 190 -78.59 -63.01 -93.26
C VAL A 190 -79.41 -64.27 -93.53
N ASP A 191 -79.39 -65.28 -92.65
CA ASP A 191 -80.19 -66.50 -92.76
C ASP A 191 -81.70 -66.18 -92.76
N MET A 192 -82.12 -65.19 -91.94
CA MET A 192 -83.51 -64.71 -91.92
C MET A 192 -83.88 -63.95 -93.20
N GLU A 193 -82.98 -63.16 -93.78
CA GLU A 193 -83.18 -62.53 -95.10
C GLU A 193 -83.17 -63.57 -96.23
N GLU A 194 -82.34 -64.61 -96.16
CA GLU A 194 -82.38 -65.75 -97.08
C GLU A 194 -83.68 -66.54 -96.97
N ALA A 195 -84.19 -66.75 -95.74
CA ALA A 195 -85.50 -67.35 -95.53
C ALA A 195 -86.63 -66.49 -96.11
N LYS A 196 -86.56 -65.16 -95.92
CA LYS A 196 -87.49 -64.19 -96.53
C LYS A 196 -87.40 -64.14 -98.05
N THR A 197 -86.21 -64.25 -98.65
CA THR A 197 -86.05 -64.29 -100.11
C THR A 197 -86.52 -65.62 -100.70
N LYS A 198 -86.33 -66.75 -100.00
CA LYS A 198 -86.91 -68.05 -100.37
C LYS A 198 -88.44 -68.05 -100.25
N GLU A 199 -89.00 -67.46 -99.20
CA GLU A 199 -90.44 -67.20 -99.04
C GLU A 199 -90.97 -66.27 -100.15
N ASN A 200 -90.27 -65.16 -100.45
CA ASN A 200 -90.64 -64.27 -101.54
C ASN A 200 -90.55 -64.94 -102.91
N ALA A 201 -89.58 -65.83 -103.16
CA ALA A 201 -89.50 -66.60 -104.40
C ALA A 201 -90.66 -67.59 -104.52
N LYS A 202 -91.07 -68.25 -103.41
CA LYS A 202 -92.28 -69.08 -103.36
C LYS A 202 -93.54 -68.27 -103.57
N LEU A 203 -93.65 -67.09 -102.95
CA LEU A 203 -94.76 -66.17 -103.13
C LEU A 203 -94.80 -65.61 -104.55
N GLN A 204 -93.66 -65.34 -105.20
CA GLN A 204 -93.58 -64.88 -106.59
C GLN A 204 -93.93 -65.99 -107.59
N SER A 205 -93.54 -67.24 -107.33
CA SER A 205 -94.00 -68.41 -108.10
C SER A 205 -95.50 -68.61 -107.94
N ALA A 206 -96.03 -68.54 -106.72
CA ALA A 206 -97.47 -68.59 -106.47
C ALA A 206 -98.21 -67.39 -107.10
N LEU A 207 -97.58 -66.21 -107.19
CA LEU A 207 -98.12 -65.02 -107.87
C LEU A 207 -98.13 -65.19 -109.39
N GLN A 208 -97.15 -65.85 -110.00
CA GLN A 208 -97.14 -66.14 -111.44
C GLN A 208 -98.17 -67.20 -111.80
N ASP A 209 -98.31 -68.25 -110.99
CA ASP A 209 -99.34 -69.28 -111.16
C ASP A 209 -100.75 -68.68 -110.95
N MET A 210 -100.91 -67.78 -109.96
CA MET A 210 -102.15 -67.06 -109.76
C MET A 210 -102.40 -66.00 -110.86
N GLN A 211 -101.38 -65.33 -111.41
CA GLN A 211 -101.52 -64.38 -112.54
C GLN A 211 -101.92 -65.07 -113.85
N LEU A 212 -101.54 -66.33 -114.04
CA LEU A 212 -101.98 -67.16 -115.16
C LEU A 212 -103.46 -67.54 -114.99
N GLN A 213 -103.86 -67.95 -113.78
CA GLN A 213 -105.27 -68.19 -113.44
C GLN A 213 -106.12 -66.90 -113.47
N PHE A 214 -105.56 -65.74 -113.14
CA PHE A 214 -106.22 -64.43 -113.11
C PHE A 214 -106.51 -63.87 -114.52
N LYS A 215 -105.75 -64.28 -115.54
CA LYS A 215 -106.06 -63.95 -116.95
C LYS A 215 -107.12 -64.87 -117.53
N GLU A 216 -107.20 -66.12 -117.06
CA GLU A 216 -108.21 -67.11 -117.46
C GLU A 216 -109.54 -66.96 -116.70
N THR A 217 -109.51 -66.34 -115.53
CA THR A 217 -110.63 -65.63 -114.90
C THR A 217 -110.47 -64.14 -115.19
N LYS A 218 -110.26 -63.78 -116.46
CA LYS A 218 -111.38 -63.47 -117.34
C LYS A 218 -112.39 -62.63 -116.57
N GLU A 219 -112.56 -61.38 -116.93
CA GLU A 219 -113.62 -60.97 -117.88
C GLU A 219 -115.03 -61.56 -117.58
N LEU A 220 -115.25 -62.12 -116.38
CA LEU A 220 -116.44 -62.81 -115.90
C LEU A 220 -117.06 -62.12 -114.69
N LEU A 221 -116.41 -61.12 -114.09
CA LEU A 221 -117.04 -60.40 -112.99
C LEU A 221 -116.45 -59.01 -112.73
N ALA A 222 -116.55 -58.13 -113.72
CA ALA A 222 -117.36 -56.92 -113.55
C ALA A 222 -118.55 -57.17 -112.59
N LYS A 223 -118.32 -57.01 -111.28
CA LYS A 223 -119.27 -56.56 -110.26
C LYS A 223 -118.59 -56.60 -108.89
N GLU A 224 -118.72 -55.48 -108.20
CA GLU A 224 -118.48 -55.29 -106.76
C GLU A 224 -117.14 -54.67 -106.33
N ARG A 225 -117.21 -53.34 -106.28
CA ARG A 225 -116.98 -52.50 -105.10
C ARG A 225 -115.56 -52.47 -104.54
N GLU A 226 -114.87 -51.34 -104.64
CA GLU A 226 -115.02 -50.14 -103.81
C GLU A 226 -115.02 -50.39 -102.29
N ALA A 227 -114.03 -49.73 -101.68
CA ALA A 227 -114.07 -49.08 -100.37
C ALA A 227 -113.43 -49.80 -99.17
N ALA A 228 -112.51 -49.03 -98.56
CA ALA A 228 -112.29 -48.85 -97.12
C ALA A 228 -111.53 -49.98 -96.37
N ARG A 229 -110.65 -49.71 -95.38
CA ARG A 229 -110.19 -48.50 -94.68
C ARG A 229 -109.05 -48.91 -93.72
N ARG A 230 -108.05 -48.03 -93.58
CA ARG A 230 -107.33 -47.52 -92.37
C ARG A 230 -107.17 -48.37 -91.09
N ALA A 231 -105.96 -48.40 -90.52
CA ALA A 231 -105.55 -47.79 -89.21
C ALA A 231 -104.03 -47.92 -88.96
N ALA A 232 -103.47 -47.03 -88.13
CA ALA A 232 -102.04 -46.68 -87.98
C ALA A 232 -101.47 -47.04 -86.58
N GLU A 233 -100.13 -47.09 -86.43
CA GLU A 233 -99.39 -46.61 -85.22
C GLU A 233 -97.83 -46.66 -85.32
N VAL A 234 -97.19 -45.74 -84.55
CA VAL A 234 -95.80 -45.71 -83.96
C VAL A 234 -94.73 -44.67 -84.44
N VAL A 235 -94.54 -43.58 -83.63
CA VAL A 235 -93.28 -42.96 -83.00
C VAL A 235 -92.10 -42.46 -83.91
N PRO A 236 -91.03 -41.66 -83.52
CA PRO A 236 -90.65 -40.62 -82.49
C PRO A 236 -89.94 -39.31 -83.05
N GLY A 237 -89.51 -38.37 -82.16
CA GLY A 237 -88.35 -37.43 -82.37
C GLY A 237 -88.15 -36.40 -81.20
N ILE A 238 -87.10 -36.46 -80.34
CA ILE A 238 -85.72 -35.83 -80.35
C ILE A 238 -85.77 -34.27 -80.17
N GLN A 239 -85.13 -33.57 -79.21
CA GLN A 239 -83.68 -33.44 -78.88
C GLN A 239 -83.41 -32.56 -77.62
N GLU A 240 -82.37 -32.86 -76.82
CA GLU A 240 -81.64 -31.86 -75.98
C GLU A 240 -80.13 -32.17 -75.92
N VAL A 241 -79.33 -31.11 -75.82
CA VAL A 241 -77.84 -31.05 -75.88
C VAL A 241 -77.27 -30.70 -74.48
N PRO A 242 -76.04 -31.13 -74.12
CA PRO A 242 -75.52 -31.19 -72.74
C PRO A 242 -74.43 -30.14 -72.45
N VAL A 243 -74.23 -29.72 -71.19
CA VAL A 243 -73.03 -28.94 -70.79
C VAL A 243 -72.60 -29.15 -69.31
N MET A 244 -71.42 -29.77 -69.16
CA MET A 244 -70.28 -29.51 -68.25
C MET A 244 -70.29 -29.85 -66.74
N ASP A 245 -69.63 -30.98 -66.46
CA ASP A 245 -68.42 -31.21 -65.66
C ASP A 245 -68.17 -30.50 -64.31
N HIS A 246 -68.24 -31.34 -63.28
CA HIS A 246 -68.02 -31.10 -61.85
C HIS A 246 -66.58 -31.45 -61.38
N MET A 247 -65.53 -31.10 -62.14
CA MET A 247 -64.15 -31.53 -61.82
C MET A 247 -63.16 -30.40 -61.45
N MET A 248 -63.59 -29.14 -61.52
CA MET A 248 -62.74 -27.96 -61.24
C MET A 248 -62.89 -27.42 -59.81
N LEU A 249 -63.93 -27.86 -59.08
CA LEU A 249 -64.27 -27.36 -57.74
C LEU A 249 -63.40 -27.96 -56.61
N GLU A 250 -62.87 -29.16 -56.81
CA GLU A 250 -62.23 -29.94 -55.73
C GLU A 250 -60.74 -29.57 -55.53
N LYS A 251 -60.04 -29.17 -56.60
CA LYS A 251 -58.64 -28.69 -56.50
C LYS A 251 -58.54 -27.33 -55.80
N LEU A 252 -59.47 -26.41 -56.06
CA LEU A 252 -59.52 -25.08 -55.44
C LEU A 252 -59.88 -25.11 -53.94
N SER A 253 -60.55 -26.17 -53.47
CA SER A 253 -60.85 -26.37 -52.04
C SER A 253 -59.61 -26.75 -51.22
N THR A 254 -58.73 -27.60 -51.78
CA THR A 254 -57.54 -28.10 -51.07
C THR A 254 -56.39 -27.09 -50.96
N GLU A 255 -56.24 -26.18 -51.93
CA GLU A 255 -55.29 -25.07 -51.84
C GLU A 255 -55.76 -23.97 -50.86
N ASN A 256 -57.08 -23.73 -50.77
CA ASN A 256 -57.64 -22.79 -49.80
C ASN A 256 -57.39 -23.20 -48.33
N GLU A 257 -57.47 -24.49 -48.01
CA GLU A 257 -57.20 -24.99 -46.65
C GLU A 257 -55.71 -24.89 -46.26
N LYS A 258 -54.78 -25.09 -47.22
CA LYS A 258 -53.35 -24.89 -46.97
C LYS A 258 -52.97 -23.42 -46.76
N LEU A 259 -53.59 -22.51 -47.52
CA LEU A 259 -53.40 -21.07 -47.35
C LEU A 259 -53.96 -20.60 -46.00
N LYS A 260 -55.13 -21.10 -45.57
CA LYS A 260 -55.69 -20.84 -44.23
C LYS A 260 -54.76 -21.25 -43.09
N ALA A 261 -54.14 -22.43 -43.19
CA ALA A 261 -53.22 -22.92 -42.16
C ALA A 261 -51.92 -22.10 -42.08
N MET A 262 -51.46 -21.54 -43.21
CA MET A 262 -50.27 -20.68 -43.23
C MET A 262 -50.57 -19.29 -42.67
N VAL A 263 -51.76 -18.75 -42.97
CA VAL A 263 -52.25 -17.48 -42.42
C VAL A 263 -52.38 -17.56 -40.90
N SER A 264 -52.99 -18.63 -40.35
CA SER A 264 -53.11 -18.77 -38.87
C SER A 264 -51.75 -18.95 -38.17
N SER A 265 -50.78 -19.59 -38.83
CA SER A 265 -49.41 -19.70 -38.32
C SER A 265 -48.66 -18.37 -38.33
N LEU A 266 -48.95 -17.47 -39.28
CA LEU A 266 -48.33 -16.16 -39.36
C LEU A 266 -49.00 -15.19 -38.38
N GLU A 267 -50.32 -15.22 -38.25
CA GLU A 267 -51.07 -14.44 -37.24
C GLU A 267 -50.59 -14.74 -35.82
N LYS A 268 -50.37 -16.03 -35.49
CA LYS A 268 -49.83 -16.42 -34.19
C LYS A 268 -48.43 -15.87 -33.92
N LYS A 269 -47.55 -15.89 -34.94
CA LYS A 269 -46.18 -15.35 -34.80
C LYS A 269 -46.18 -13.82 -34.67
N ILE A 270 -47.09 -13.13 -35.35
CA ILE A 270 -47.26 -11.69 -35.22
C ILE A 270 -47.67 -11.33 -33.79
N GLY A 271 -48.68 -12.02 -33.22
CA GLY A 271 -49.08 -11.80 -31.83
C GLY A 271 -47.96 -12.07 -30.81
N GLU A 272 -47.20 -13.16 -30.97
CA GLU A 272 -46.04 -13.46 -30.11
C GLU A 272 -44.90 -12.42 -30.22
N THR A 273 -44.78 -11.72 -31.36
CA THR A 273 -43.81 -10.63 -31.53
C THR A 273 -44.30 -9.30 -30.98
N GLU A 274 -45.59 -9.00 -31.08
CA GLU A 274 -46.22 -7.81 -30.51
C GLU A 274 -46.19 -7.86 -28.98
N GLU A 275 -46.48 -9.01 -28.37
CA GLU A 275 -46.42 -9.18 -26.91
C GLU A 275 -45.01 -8.96 -26.36
N LYS A 276 -43.98 -9.49 -27.04
CA LYS A 276 -42.57 -9.25 -26.66
C LYS A 276 -42.15 -7.80 -26.83
N PHE A 277 -42.64 -7.13 -27.86
CA PHE A 277 -42.36 -5.71 -28.08
C PHE A 277 -42.96 -4.87 -26.95
N GLU A 278 -44.20 -5.14 -26.57
CA GLU A 278 -44.91 -4.45 -25.48
C GLU A 278 -44.23 -4.66 -24.11
N GLU A 279 -43.77 -5.89 -23.82
CA GLU A 279 -42.98 -6.17 -22.61
C GLU A 279 -41.65 -5.41 -22.59
N THR A 280 -40.93 -5.37 -23.72
CA THR A 280 -39.67 -4.60 -23.80
C THR A 280 -39.90 -3.11 -23.66
N ASN A 281 -41.02 -2.58 -24.18
CA ASN A 281 -41.36 -1.18 -24.07
C ASN A 281 -41.65 -0.79 -22.60
N LYS A 282 -42.45 -1.59 -21.89
CA LYS A 282 -42.72 -1.38 -20.45
C LYS A 282 -41.46 -1.38 -19.59
N ILE A 283 -40.55 -2.32 -19.82
CA ILE A 283 -39.27 -2.38 -19.10
C ILE A 283 -38.41 -1.13 -19.40
N SER A 284 -38.46 -0.62 -20.62
CA SER A 284 -37.72 0.58 -21.01
C SER A 284 -38.28 1.85 -20.34
N GLU A 285 -39.61 1.97 -20.23
CA GLU A 285 -40.29 3.07 -19.53
C GLU A 285 -40.00 3.05 -18.01
N GLU A 286 -40.02 1.86 -17.39
CA GLU A 286 -39.65 1.71 -15.97
C GLU A 286 -38.20 2.12 -15.70
N ARG A 287 -37.27 1.77 -16.59
CA ARG A 287 -35.87 2.20 -16.47
C ARG A 287 -35.71 3.71 -16.63
N LEU A 288 -36.44 4.32 -17.55
CA LEU A 288 -36.43 5.78 -17.72
C LEU A 288 -36.94 6.49 -16.45
N LYS A 289 -38.01 5.97 -15.84
CA LYS A 289 -38.55 6.50 -14.59
C LYS A 289 -37.54 6.39 -13.43
N GLN A 290 -36.84 5.27 -13.30
CA GLN A 290 -35.78 5.09 -12.30
C GLN A 290 -34.60 6.05 -12.51
N ALA A 291 -34.22 6.30 -13.78
CA ALA A 291 -33.15 7.24 -14.10
C ALA A 291 -33.52 8.69 -13.70
N LEU A 292 -34.74 9.13 -14.01
CA LEU A 292 -35.22 10.47 -13.63
C LEU A 292 -35.32 10.64 -12.10
N GLU A 293 -35.70 9.60 -11.37
CA GLU A 293 -35.74 9.65 -9.91
C GLU A 293 -34.32 9.73 -9.28
N ALA A 294 -33.35 9.03 -9.86
CA ALA A 294 -31.95 9.11 -9.44
C ALA A 294 -31.36 10.50 -9.71
N GLU A 295 -31.66 11.09 -10.86
CA GLU A 295 -31.22 12.45 -11.20
C GLU A 295 -31.80 13.49 -10.24
N SER A 296 -33.09 13.39 -9.90
CA SER A 296 -33.72 14.25 -8.89
C SER A 296 -33.05 14.17 -7.52
N LYS A 297 -32.69 12.95 -7.07
CA LYS A 297 -31.95 12.74 -5.81
C LYS A 297 -30.54 13.34 -5.84
N ILE A 298 -29.85 13.25 -6.98
CA ILE A 298 -28.52 13.86 -7.16
C ILE A 298 -28.62 15.40 -7.06
N VAL A 299 -29.63 16.00 -7.69
CA VAL A 299 -29.87 17.44 -7.60
C VAL A 299 -30.16 17.86 -6.16
N GLN A 300 -31.00 17.13 -5.43
CA GLN A 300 -31.27 17.41 -4.01
C GLN A 300 -30.01 17.32 -3.14
N LEU A 301 -29.19 16.28 -3.32
CA LEU A 301 -27.92 16.12 -2.62
C LEU A 301 -26.96 17.28 -2.90
N LYS A 302 -26.88 17.72 -4.16
CA LYS A 302 -26.03 18.85 -4.56
C LYS A 302 -26.47 20.16 -3.89
N THR A 303 -27.78 20.41 -3.78
CA THR A 303 -28.31 21.57 -3.07
C THR A 303 -28.02 21.53 -1.56
N VAL A 304 -28.16 20.36 -0.93
CA VAL A 304 -27.85 20.19 0.50
C VAL A 304 -26.35 20.37 0.77
N MET A 305 -25.50 19.84 -0.10
CA MET A 305 -24.04 19.99 0.00
C MET A 305 -23.64 21.46 -0.06
N HIS A 306 -24.19 22.23 -1.00
CA HIS A 306 -23.91 23.66 -1.11
C HIS A 306 -24.38 24.45 0.13
N GLY A 307 -25.54 24.13 0.69
CA GLY A 307 -26.02 24.75 1.93
C GLY A 307 -25.22 24.36 3.19
N LEU A 308 -24.51 23.23 3.17
CA LEU A 308 -23.57 22.86 4.24
C LEU A 308 -22.24 23.62 4.09
N GLU A 309 -21.77 23.82 2.86
CA GLU A 309 -20.58 24.63 2.57
C GLU A 309 -20.75 26.07 3.06
N GLU A 310 -21.90 26.71 2.80
CA GLU A 310 -22.20 28.04 3.32
C GLU A 310 -22.21 28.08 4.86
N LYS A 311 -22.83 27.10 5.51
CA LYS A 311 -22.86 27.04 6.99
C LYS A 311 -21.48 26.81 7.62
N ILE A 312 -20.58 26.11 6.93
CA ILE A 312 -19.21 25.93 7.39
C ILE A 312 -18.47 27.26 7.32
N LEU A 313 -18.62 28.01 6.23
CA LEU A 313 -18.03 29.35 6.09
C LEU A 313 -18.53 30.33 7.16
N ASP A 314 -19.83 30.31 7.45
CA ASP A 314 -20.42 31.14 8.52
C ASP A 314 -19.88 30.75 9.90
N MET A 315 -19.78 29.44 10.19
CA MET A 315 -19.28 28.95 11.47
C MET A 315 -17.77 29.15 11.66
N GLU A 316 -16.99 29.18 10.58
CA GLU A 316 -15.58 29.55 10.58
C GLU A 316 -15.41 31.05 10.87
N SER A 317 -16.26 31.90 10.28
CA SER A 317 -16.32 33.34 10.59
C SER A 317 -16.65 33.58 12.07
N ASP A 318 -17.65 32.88 12.61
CA ASP A 318 -18.05 32.98 14.03
C ASP A 318 -16.94 32.50 14.98
N ASN A 319 -16.23 31.41 14.64
CA ASN A 319 -15.07 30.94 15.42
C ASN A 319 -13.92 31.95 15.43
N HIS A 320 -13.68 32.63 14.31
CA HIS A 320 -12.70 33.71 14.24
C HIS A 320 -13.09 34.89 15.14
N ALA A 321 -14.37 35.27 15.17
CA ALA A 321 -14.87 36.32 16.05
C ALA A 321 -14.79 35.94 17.54
N LEU A 322 -15.11 34.68 17.91
CA LEU A 322 -15.00 34.16 19.27
C LEU A 322 -13.55 34.09 19.77
N ARG A 323 -12.60 33.73 18.90
CA ARG A 323 -11.16 33.75 19.24
C ARG A 323 -10.66 35.16 19.49
N GLN A 324 -11.12 36.15 18.72
CA GLN A 324 -10.81 37.57 18.98
C GLN A 324 -11.42 38.08 20.29
N GLN A 325 -12.64 37.65 20.67
CA GLN A 325 -13.25 38.02 21.95
C GLN A 325 -12.57 37.36 23.16
N THR A 326 -12.04 36.14 23.02
CA THR A 326 -11.39 35.40 24.12
C THR A 326 -10.03 35.99 24.48
N LEU A 327 -9.32 36.57 23.51
CA LEU A 327 -8.03 37.26 23.73
C LEU A 327 -8.16 38.56 24.54
N LEU A 328 -9.35 39.17 24.58
CA LEU A 328 -9.58 40.41 25.35
C LEU A 328 -10.01 40.15 26.81
N ASN A 329 -10.39 38.91 27.16
CA ASN A 329 -11.02 38.59 28.44
C ASN A 329 -10.37 37.36 29.12
N THR A 330 -9.18 37.51 29.73
CA THR A 330 -8.77 36.55 30.79
C THR A 330 -7.87 37.21 31.85
N PRO A 331 -8.18 37.04 33.16
CA PRO A 331 -7.43 37.65 34.26
C PRO A 331 -6.30 36.74 34.79
N VAL A 332 -5.09 37.28 34.97
CA VAL A 332 -3.92 36.55 35.51
C VAL A 332 -3.73 36.85 37.00
N LYS A 333 -3.67 35.80 37.84
CA LYS A 333 -3.34 35.88 39.28
C LYS A 333 -2.17 34.92 39.63
N LYS A 334 -0.99 35.53 39.86
CA LYS A 334 0.16 35.29 40.79
C LYS A 334 0.58 33.82 41.12
N ILE A 335 1.86 33.43 41.28
CA ILE A 335 3.02 33.90 42.11
C ILE A 335 4.29 33.20 41.52
N SER A 336 5.51 33.76 41.34
CA SER A 336 6.56 34.23 42.29
C SER A 336 7.73 34.82 41.45
N GLU A 337 8.11 36.10 41.58
CA GLU A 337 9.27 36.64 42.34
C GLU A 337 10.60 35.90 42.05
N HIS A 338 11.70 36.50 41.55
CA HIS A 338 12.34 37.75 41.92
C HIS A 338 13.45 38.12 40.89
N LEU A 339 13.50 39.39 40.44
CA LEU A 339 14.68 40.25 40.16
C LEU A 339 14.27 41.39 39.20
N GLN A 340 14.29 42.62 39.72
CA GLN A 340 13.94 43.86 39.00
C GLN A 340 15.18 44.51 38.38
N ILE A 341 15.11 44.90 37.09
CA ILE A 341 15.89 45.99 36.47
C ILE A 341 14.98 46.72 35.45
N PRO A 342 15.08 48.06 35.28
CA PRO A 342 13.97 48.94 34.91
C PRO A 342 13.60 48.98 33.42
N VAL A 343 12.31 49.23 33.20
CA VAL A 343 11.68 49.59 31.92
C VAL A 343 11.99 51.05 31.57
N THR A 344 12.38 51.31 30.32
CA THR A 344 11.88 52.46 29.56
C THR A 344 11.50 52.02 28.15
N PRO A 345 10.43 52.60 27.56
CA PRO A 345 9.70 52.02 26.44
C PRO A 345 10.14 52.62 25.10
N ASN A 346 9.96 51.89 24.00
CA ASN A 346 9.75 52.50 22.70
C ASN A 346 8.67 51.70 21.95
N LEU A 347 7.53 52.37 21.80
CA LEU A 347 6.49 52.10 20.81
C LEU A 347 7.06 52.39 19.42
N GLU A 348 6.67 51.60 18.42
CA GLU A 348 6.13 52.15 17.17
C GLU A 348 5.51 51.06 16.29
N ASN A 349 4.20 51.13 16.11
CA ASN A 349 3.51 50.73 14.89
C ASN A 349 3.07 52.03 14.23
N GLY A 350 3.46 52.25 12.97
CA GLY A 350 3.15 53.46 12.23
C GLY A 350 1.85 53.39 11.43
N HIS A 351 1.26 54.57 11.16
CA HIS A 351 0.49 55.01 9.98
C HIS A 351 -0.27 56.30 10.39
N HIS A 352 -0.40 57.39 9.64
CA HIS A 352 -0.01 57.83 8.29
C HIS A 352 -0.38 59.35 8.19
N ILE A 353 0.23 60.09 7.24
CA ILE A 353 -0.29 61.29 6.52
C ILE A 353 0.01 62.71 7.08
N ASP A 354 0.81 63.41 6.27
CA ASP A 354 0.84 64.81 5.82
C ASP A 354 0.99 66.06 6.72
N GLU A 355 1.95 66.87 6.23
CA GLU A 355 1.94 68.33 6.03
C GLU A 355 2.39 69.32 7.12
N VAL A 356 3.41 70.11 6.70
CA VAL A 356 3.58 71.57 6.87
C VAL A 356 4.43 72.12 8.05
N ASN A 357 5.58 72.69 7.62
CA ASN A 357 6.29 73.91 8.07
C ASN A 357 6.97 74.05 9.44
N GLN A 358 8.25 74.49 9.35
CA GLN A 358 8.95 75.53 10.15
C GLN A 358 9.06 75.30 11.67
N SER A 359 10.16 75.53 12.39
CA SER A 359 11.34 76.37 12.20
C SER A 359 12.31 76.17 13.39
N ASN A 360 13.60 76.37 13.13
CA ASN A 360 14.64 76.97 13.97
C ASN A 360 14.58 76.90 15.51
N GLY A 361 15.70 76.46 16.08
CA GLY A 361 16.44 77.29 17.04
C GLY A 361 16.69 76.71 18.44
N PRO A 362 17.75 77.14 19.14
CA PRO A 362 18.72 76.18 19.69
C PRO A 362 19.18 76.48 21.14
N GLN A 363 20.17 75.68 21.59
CA GLN A 363 21.20 75.97 22.62
C GLN A 363 20.82 75.92 24.12
N SER A 364 21.65 75.20 24.89
CA SER A 364 22.59 75.77 25.89
C SER A 364 23.24 74.63 26.71
N MET A 365 24.53 74.31 26.48
CA MET A 365 25.70 74.67 27.31
C MET A 365 25.93 73.82 28.59
N THR A 366 26.90 72.90 28.49
CA THR A 366 28.15 72.73 29.30
C THR A 366 28.25 73.33 30.72
N PRO A 367 29.04 72.76 31.67
CA PRO A 367 30.48 72.51 31.45
C PRO A 367 31.24 71.37 32.19
N VAL A 368 32.25 70.86 31.47
CA VAL A 368 33.68 70.68 31.83
C VAL A 368 34.07 69.84 33.07
N LYS A 369 34.76 68.70 32.82
CA LYS A 369 36.12 68.49 33.37
C LYS A 369 36.97 67.49 32.55
N VAL A 370 38.25 67.82 32.54
CA VAL A 370 39.34 67.46 31.63
C VAL A 370 39.93 66.06 31.88
N SER A 371 40.13 65.35 30.76
CA SER A 371 41.18 64.42 30.34
C SER A 371 42.00 63.59 31.34
N ILE A 372 42.00 62.27 31.14
CA ILE A 372 43.22 61.46 30.92
C ILE A 372 42.89 60.43 29.81
N GLU A 373 43.60 60.52 28.69
CA GLU A 373 43.55 59.56 27.58
C GLU A 373 44.25 58.25 27.96
N SER A 374 43.64 57.12 27.63
CA SER A 374 44.37 55.90 27.25
C SER A 374 43.56 55.12 26.22
N ASP A 375 44.26 54.69 25.17
CA ASP A 375 43.78 54.18 23.90
C ASP A 375 42.61 53.19 23.94
N GLY A 376 41.54 53.52 23.20
CA GLY A 376 40.36 52.70 23.02
C GLY A 376 39.66 52.95 21.67
N LYS A 377 40.39 52.91 20.56
CA LYS A 377 39.81 52.97 19.21
C LYS A 377 40.38 51.86 18.32
N LEU A 378 39.82 50.65 18.42
CA LEU A 378 39.98 49.63 17.36
C LEU A 378 38.97 48.45 17.42
N GLN A 379 37.76 48.64 17.97
CA GLN A 379 36.76 47.55 18.05
C GLN A 379 35.38 47.82 17.43
N ARG A 380 35.07 49.02 16.95
CA ARG A 380 33.75 49.30 16.34
C ARG A 380 33.55 48.78 14.89
N PRO A 381 34.51 48.84 13.96
CA PRO A 381 34.25 48.44 12.56
C PRO A 381 34.17 46.92 12.33
N ASN A 382 34.62 46.10 13.28
CA ASN A 382 34.57 44.63 13.17
C ASN A 382 33.17 44.07 13.49
N LEU A 383 32.40 44.75 14.34
CA LEU A 383 31.07 44.29 14.76
C LEU A 383 30.01 44.54 13.67
N GLU A 384 29.97 45.74 13.09
CA GLU A 384 29.06 46.09 11.97
C GLU A 384 29.31 45.20 10.74
N PHE A 385 30.58 44.98 10.38
CA PHE A 385 30.96 44.10 9.27
C PHE A 385 30.56 42.63 9.51
N GLN A 386 30.54 42.16 10.76
CA GLN A 386 30.02 40.82 11.07
C GLN A 386 28.50 40.75 10.99
N HIS A 387 27.77 41.81 11.32
CA HIS A 387 26.32 41.86 11.24
C HIS A 387 25.80 41.74 9.79
N GLU A 388 26.35 42.52 8.86
CA GLU A 388 25.97 42.49 7.45
C GLU A 388 26.24 41.12 6.79
N ASN A 389 27.34 40.48 7.16
CA ASN A 389 27.68 39.13 6.68
C ASN A 389 26.75 38.06 7.26
N VAL A 390 26.32 38.19 8.52
CA VAL A 390 25.33 37.26 9.11
C VAL A 390 23.96 37.42 8.44
N ASP A 391 23.57 38.64 8.10
CA ASP A 391 22.32 38.91 7.36
C ASP A 391 22.35 38.35 5.94
N ALA A 392 23.47 38.51 5.23
CA ALA A 392 23.66 37.89 3.92
C ALA A 392 23.56 36.35 3.99
N LEU A 393 24.15 35.73 5.02
CA LEU A 393 24.04 34.29 5.26
C LEU A 393 22.59 33.85 5.52
N ILE A 394 21.88 34.56 6.40
CA ILE A 394 20.48 34.27 6.74
C ILE A 394 19.60 34.38 5.51
N ASN A 395 19.73 35.46 4.73
CA ASN A 395 18.93 35.67 3.53
C ASN A 395 19.19 34.62 2.44
N CYS A 396 20.41 34.10 2.34
CA CYS A 396 20.73 33.02 1.42
C CYS A 396 20.14 31.70 1.91
N VAL A 397 20.36 31.33 3.18
CA VAL A 397 19.92 30.02 3.71
C VAL A 397 18.40 29.94 3.89
N ALA A 398 17.73 31.08 4.10
CA ALA A 398 16.27 31.15 4.18
C ALA A 398 15.59 30.83 2.84
N LYS A 399 16.27 31.03 1.71
CA LYS A 399 15.83 30.56 0.39
C LYS A 399 16.32 29.13 0.25
N ASP A 400 15.43 28.17 0.02
CA ASP A 400 15.77 26.75 -0.10
C ASP A 400 16.99 26.53 -1.04
N VAL A 401 18.15 26.28 -0.43
CA VAL A 401 19.45 26.16 -1.14
C VAL A 401 19.60 24.76 -1.75
N GLY A 402 18.72 23.82 -1.37
CA GLY A 402 18.71 22.46 -1.85
C GLY A 402 19.91 21.61 -1.39
N PHE A 403 20.22 20.60 -2.21
CA PHE A 403 21.15 19.52 -1.90
C PHE A 403 22.22 19.35 -2.97
N ARG A 404 23.43 18.97 -2.56
CA ARG A 404 24.54 18.60 -3.46
C ARG A 404 25.10 17.25 -3.07
N HIS A 405 25.15 16.31 -4.02
CA HIS A 405 25.51 14.91 -3.76
C HIS A 405 24.72 14.28 -2.59
N GLY A 406 23.45 14.68 -2.44
CA GLY A 406 22.57 14.24 -1.36
C GLY A 406 22.91 14.81 0.03
N LYS A 407 23.66 15.90 0.10
CA LYS A 407 23.99 16.61 1.34
C LYS A 407 23.39 18.01 1.40
N PRO A 408 22.87 18.43 2.57
CA PRO A 408 22.22 19.72 2.75
C PRO A 408 23.24 20.86 2.65
N VAL A 409 23.09 21.72 1.63
CA VAL A 409 24.04 22.81 1.35
C VAL A 409 23.94 23.91 2.40
N ALA A 410 22.74 24.23 2.87
CA ALA A 410 22.51 25.25 3.88
C ALA A 410 23.19 24.90 5.22
N ALA A 411 23.06 23.66 5.71
CA ALA A 411 23.75 23.19 6.91
C ALA A 411 25.27 23.32 6.85
N LEU A 412 25.87 22.94 5.71
CA LEU A 412 27.32 23.04 5.50
C LEU A 412 27.80 24.48 5.40
N THR A 413 27.02 25.32 4.72
CA THR A 413 27.31 26.74 4.55
C THR A 413 27.29 27.44 5.91
N ILE A 414 26.25 27.20 6.73
CA ILE A 414 26.19 27.68 8.12
C ILE A 414 27.40 27.20 8.91
N TYR A 415 27.71 25.90 8.86
CA TYR A 415 28.83 25.33 9.60
C TYR A 415 30.18 25.95 9.23
N LYS A 416 30.48 26.09 7.93
CA LYS A 416 31.73 26.72 7.44
C LYS A 416 31.82 28.18 7.91
N CYS A 417 30.74 28.96 7.82
CA CYS A 417 30.71 30.35 8.28
C CYS A 417 30.97 30.46 9.80
N LEU A 418 30.30 29.63 10.61
CA LEU A 418 30.50 29.60 12.07
C LEU A 418 31.93 29.22 12.45
N LEU A 419 32.57 28.33 11.69
CA LEU A 419 33.95 27.93 11.90
C LEU A 419 34.93 29.05 11.54
N HIS A 420 34.71 29.72 10.40
CA HIS A 420 35.53 30.82 9.93
C HIS A 420 35.46 32.02 10.89
N TRP A 421 34.26 32.37 11.36
CA TRP A 421 34.05 33.44 12.35
C TRP A 421 34.48 33.06 13.78
N LYS A 422 34.96 31.82 13.99
CA LYS A 422 35.32 31.28 15.31
C LYS A 422 34.21 31.40 16.35
N SER A 423 32.95 31.38 15.91
CA SER A 423 31.78 31.58 16.78
C SER A 423 31.67 30.52 17.88
N PHE A 424 32.25 29.33 17.67
CA PHE A 424 32.29 28.26 18.68
C PHE A 424 33.22 28.54 19.87
N GLU A 425 34.25 29.37 19.68
CA GLU A 425 35.26 29.74 20.69
C GLU A 425 34.91 31.06 21.39
N ALA A 426 33.86 31.76 20.93
CA ALA A 426 33.46 33.07 21.44
C ALA A 426 32.72 32.97 22.79
N GLU A 427 33.08 33.82 23.74
CA GLU A 427 32.41 33.89 25.06
C GLU A 427 31.04 34.59 24.97
N ARG A 428 30.87 35.46 23.98
CA ARG A 428 29.61 36.12 23.63
C ARG A 428 29.47 36.21 22.12
N THR A 429 28.32 35.82 21.59
CA THR A 429 27.97 35.96 20.17
C THR A 429 26.45 35.94 20.05
N ASN A 430 25.90 36.77 19.16
CA ASN A 430 24.47 36.81 18.82
C ASN A 430 24.16 36.00 17.55
N VAL A 431 25.18 35.46 16.87
CA VAL A 431 25.00 34.74 15.59
C VAL A 431 24.13 33.51 15.78
N PHE A 432 24.31 32.78 16.89
CA PHE A 432 23.48 31.62 17.22
C PHE A 432 22.02 31.98 17.44
N ASP A 433 21.73 33.08 18.14
CA ASP A 433 20.35 33.53 18.40
C ASP A 433 19.64 33.91 17.09
N ARG A 434 20.33 34.60 16.18
CA ARG A 434 19.78 34.95 14.87
C ARG A 434 19.51 33.72 13.99
N LEU A 435 20.41 32.72 14.02
CA LEU A 435 20.22 31.45 13.32
C LEU A 435 19.06 30.63 13.91
N ILE A 436 18.91 30.63 15.23
CA ILE A 436 17.78 30.01 15.93
C ILE A 436 16.47 30.68 15.52
N GLN A 437 16.42 32.02 15.49
CA GLN A 437 15.23 32.75 15.04
C GLN A 437 14.88 32.44 13.59
N MET A 438 15.87 32.39 12.71
CA MET A 438 15.67 32.01 11.30
C MET A 438 15.10 30.59 11.17
N ILE A 439 15.72 29.59 11.82
CA ILE A 439 15.22 28.21 11.79
C ILE A 439 13.81 28.15 12.39
N GLY A 440 13.58 28.87 13.50
CA GLY A 440 12.29 28.99 14.16
C GLY A 440 11.19 29.48 13.22
N SER A 441 11.43 30.61 12.54
CA SER A 441 10.49 31.17 11.56
C SER A 441 10.26 30.23 10.37
N ALA A 442 11.30 29.53 9.92
CA ALA A 442 11.20 28.62 8.80
C ALA A 442 10.36 27.38 9.12
N ILE A 443 10.21 27.00 10.39
CA ILE A 443 9.41 25.83 10.82
C ILE A 443 8.02 26.19 11.35
N GLU A 444 7.55 27.43 11.17
CA GLU A 444 6.20 27.84 11.60
C GLU A 444 5.07 27.22 10.75
N HIS A 445 5.33 26.94 9.48
CA HIS A 445 4.36 26.32 8.58
C HIS A 445 4.40 24.78 8.68
N GLU A 446 3.67 24.25 9.66
CA GLU A 446 3.76 22.83 10.06
C GLU A 446 3.16 21.83 9.05
N GLU A 447 2.33 22.25 8.09
CA GLU A 447 1.59 21.32 7.20
C GLU A 447 2.40 20.80 6.01
N ASN A 448 3.46 21.50 5.59
CA ASN A 448 4.25 21.12 4.41
C ASN A 448 5.36 20.13 4.78
N ASN A 449 5.07 18.83 4.62
CA ASN A 449 6.04 17.76 4.88
C ASN A 449 7.33 17.85 4.06
N GLY A 450 7.30 18.41 2.84
CA GLY A 450 8.51 18.62 2.03
C GLY A 450 9.43 19.66 2.64
N HIS A 451 8.87 20.80 3.04
CA HIS A 451 9.61 21.87 3.70
C HIS A 451 10.15 21.43 5.07
N MET A 452 9.34 20.70 5.85
CA MET A 452 9.80 20.09 7.10
C MET A 452 10.92 19.08 6.87
N ALA A 453 10.82 18.24 5.83
CA ALA A 453 11.87 17.27 5.50
C ALA A 453 13.19 17.95 5.11
N TYR A 454 13.14 19.03 4.33
CA TYR A 454 14.31 19.86 4.02
C TYR A 454 14.98 20.39 5.29
N TRP A 455 14.20 20.98 6.21
CA TRP A 455 14.73 21.51 7.47
C TRP A 455 15.20 20.40 8.42
N LEU A 456 14.56 19.23 8.42
CA LEU A 456 15.01 18.07 9.20
C LEU A 456 16.40 17.61 8.74
N SER A 457 16.63 17.54 7.43
CA SER A 457 17.94 17.21 6.86
C SER A 457 19.00 18.26 7.22
N ASN A 458 18.68 19.54 7.08
CA ASN A 458 19.61 20.63 7.39
C ASN A 458 19.96 20.69 8.88
N THR A 459 18.97 20.67 9.76
CA THR A 459 19.17 20.74 11.21
C THR A 459 19.88 19.50 11.76
N SER A 460 19.54 18.30 11.29
CA SER A 460 20.22 17.07 11.71
C SER A 460 21.67 17.00 11.23
N ALA A 461 21.97 17.45 10.00
CA ALA A 461 23.34 17.54 9.51
C ALA A 461 24.16 18.60 10.25
N LEU A 462 23.59 19.77 10.54
CA LEU A 462 24.25 20.82 11.31
C LEU A 462 24.55 20.35 12.75
N LEU A 463 23.58 19.68 13.38
CA LEU A 463 23.74 19.08 14.71
C LEU A 463 24.85 18.02 14.72
N PHE A 464 24.92 17.17 13.69
CA PHE A 464 25.98 16.18 13.52
C PHE A 464 27.37 16.84 13.41
N LEU A 465 27.52 17.86 12.55
CA LEU A 465 28.78 18.57 12.38
C LEU A 465 29.23 19.25 13.68
N LEU A 466 28.30 19.85 14.43
CA LEU A 466 28.57 20.43 15.75
C LEU A 466 28.99 19.37 16.77
N GLN A 467 28.32 18.22 16.83
CA GLN A 467 28.69 17.13 17.73
C GLN A 467 30.11 16.61 17.50
N LYS A 468 30.55 16.51 16.24
CA LYS A 468 31.91 16.08 15.90
C LYS A 468 32.96 17.16 16.15
N SER A 469 32.56 18.43 16.02
CA SER A 469 33.45 19.59 16.21
C SER A 469 33.70 19.91 17.69
N LEU A 470 32.66 19.90 18.52
CA LEU A 470 32.72 20.31 19.93
C LEU A 470 33.26 19.16 20.78
N LYS A 471 34.41 19.37 21.45
CA LYS A 471 34.91 18.39 22.43
C LYS A 471 33.92 18.28 23.60
N ALA A 472 33.57 17.05 24.00
CA ALA A 472 32.80 16.80 25.21
C ALA A 472 33.60 17.28 26.43
N SER A 473 33.22 18.43 26.98
CA SER A 473 33.75 18.92 28.25
C SER A 473 33.16 18.02 29.34
N GLY A 474 33.91 17.01 29.78
CA GLY A 474 33.51 16.16 30.92
C GLY A 474 33.67 14.64 30.78
N ALA A 475 34.15 14.08 29.68
CA ALA A 475 34.32 12.62 29.55
C ALA A 475 35.70 12.12 30.04
N ASN A 476 35.97 12.24 31.35
CA ASN A 476 36.95 11.38 32.01
C ASN A 476 36.27 10.03 32.31
N GLY A 477 36.25 9.14 31.33
CA GLY A 477 35.76 7.77 31.55
C GLY A 477 35.43 7.02 30.27
N LEU A 478 36.30 6.07 29.91
CA LEU A 478 36.00 4.87 29.12
C LEU A 478 35.59 5.07 27.64
N THR A 479 36.55 5.37 26.76
CA THR A 479 36.80 4.59 25.52
C THR A 479 38.18 4.95 24.90
N PRO A 480 38.91 4.00 24.28
CA PRO A 480 40.32 4.19 23.94
C PRO A 480 40.51 4.72 22.51
N SER A 481 40.71 6.03 22.35
CA SER A 481 41.35 6.57 21.15
C SER A 481 42.84 6.82 21.44
N ARG A 482 43.71 6.10 20.71
CA ARG A 482 45.17 6.17 20.81
C ARG A 482 45.67 7.61 20.60
N LYS A 483 46.20 8.23 21.66
CA LYS A 483 47.23 9.27 21.54
C LYS A 483 48.61 8.66 21.81
N PRO A 484 49.69 9.12 21.13
CA PRO A 484 51.04 8.73 21.50
C PRO A 484 51.41 9.34 22.87
N PRO A 485 52.26 8.67 23.68
CA PRO A 485 52.51 9.11 25.05
C PRO A 485 53.44 10.33 25.08
N THR A 486 53.09 11.32 25.91
CA THR A 486 53.98 12.39 26.35
C THR A 486 54.96 11.86 27.42
N PRO A 487 56.27 12.17 27.36
CA PRO A 487 57.24 11.65 28.31
C PRO A 487 57.19 12.40 29.65
N THR A 488 57.19 11.65 30.76
CA THR A 488 57.05 12.12 32.14
C THR A 488 58.40 12.26 32.87
N SER A 489 59.43 12.80 32.24
CA SER A 489 60.68 13.13 32.95
C SER A 489 61.04 14.60 32.86
N LEU A 490 61.45 15.19 34.00
CA LEU A 490 61.92 16.57 34.12
C LEU A 490 63.11 16.90 33.20
N PHE A 491 63.85 15.88 32.75
CA PHE A 491 64.96 16.04 31.80
C PHE A 491 64.47 16.24 30.35
N GLY A 492 63.27 15.76 30.01
CA GLY A 492 62.67 15.92 28.68
C GLY A 492 62.19 17.34 28.37
N ARG A 493 61.96 18.19 29.39
CA ARG A 493 61.54 19.59 29.19
C ARG A 493 62.69 20.50 28.73
N MET A 494 63.93 20.24 29.13
CA MET A 494 65.06 21.10 28.74
C MET A 494 65.58 20.82 27.32
N ALA A 495 65.43 19.59 26.82
CA ALA A 495 65.90 19.21 25.48
C ALA A 495 65.07 19.81 24.31
N MET A 496 63.92 20.44 24.60
CA MET A 496 63.09 21.13 23.59
C MET A 496 63.42 22.63 23.46
N SER A 497 64.30 23.19 24.30
CA SER A 497 64.65 24.62 24.23
C SER A 497 65.63 24.98 23.10
N PHE A 498 66.05 24.01 22.29
CA PHE A 498 67.00 24.18 21.19
C PHE A 498 66.52 23.66 19.82
N ARG A 499 65.21 23.44 19.64
CA ARG A 499 64.64 23.27 18.28
C ARG A 499 63.76 24.44 17.95
N SER A 500 64.26 25.27 17.04
CA SER A 500 63.54 26.29 16.30
C SER A 500 62.15 25.79 15.85
N SER A 501 61.14 26.63 16.08
CA SER A 501 59.75 26.46 15.67
C SER A 501 59.62 25.94 14.24
N PRO A 502 58.83 24.88 13.97
CA PRO A 502 58.35 24.66 12.62
C PRO A 502 57.34 25.78 12.34
N SER A 503 57.61 26.53 11.28
CA SER A 503 56.76 27.57 10.70
C SER A 503 55.28 27.16 10.68
N SER A 504 54.43 28.09 11.11
CA SER A 504 52.97 28.03 11.21
C SER A 504 52.20 27.67 9.92
N ASN A 505 52.89 27.53 8.79
CA ASN A 505 52.25 27.31 7.48
C ASN A 505 52.02 25.83 7.16
N ASN A 506 52.73 24.89 7.81
CA ASN A 506 52.59 23.45 7.50
C ASN A 506 51.51 22.73 8.33
N LEU A 507 50.96 23.38 9.38
CA LEU A 507 49.80 22.86 10.12
C LEU A 507 48.47 23.27 9.47
N ALA A 508 48.47 24.37 8.70
CA ALA A 508 47.32 24.80 7.91
C ALA A 508 47.01 23.80 6.78
N ALA A 509 48.04 23.33 6.06
CA ALA A 509 47.90 22.37 4.95
C ALA A 509 47.43 20.96 5.38
N ALA A 510 47.66 20.57 6.63
CA ALA A 510 47.16 19.29 7.18
C ALA A 510 45.77 19.44 7.83
N ALA A 511 45.40 20.65 8.25
CA ALA A 511 44.08 20.96 8.80
C ALA A 511 43.02 21.22 7.71
N THR A 512 43.42 21.69 6.53
CA THR A 512 42.55 21.83 5.34
C THR A 512 42.04 20.49 4.80
N LEU A 513 42.68 19.37 5.13
CA LEU A 513 42.25 18.02 4.77
C LEU A 513 41.26 17.38 5.76
N ALA A 514 40.98 18.01 6.90
CA ALA A 514 40.04 17.50 7.91
C ALA A 514 38.72 18.30 7.85
N VAL A 515 37.67 17.69 7.29
CA VAL A 515 36.32 18.26 7.12
C VAL A 515 35.73 18.84 8.41
N VAL A 516 36.14 18.33 9.57
CA VAL A 516 35.66 18.74 10.90
C VAL A 516 36.84 19.18 11.77
N ARG A 517 36.92 20.47 12.08
CA ARG A 517 37.90 21.03 13.02
C ARG A 517 37.42 20.81 14.46
N LYS A 518 38.23 20.15 15.29
CA LYS A 518 37.92 19.97 16.71
C LYS A 518 38.18 21.26 17.50
N VAL A 519 37.11 21.83 18.05
CA VAL A 519 37.09 23.11 18.77
C VAL A 519 36.64 22.89 20.22
N GLU A 520 37.17 23.69 21.15
CA GLU A 520 36.67 23.76 22.53
C GLU A 520 35.48 24.71 22.57
N GLY A 521 34.27 24.14 22.57
CA GLY A 521 33.03 24.91 22.57
C GLY A 521 32.83 25.71 23.86
N LYS A 522 32.62 27.02 23.75
CA LYS A 522 32.14 27.86 24.84
C LYS A 522 30.63 27.70 25.06
N TYR A 523 30.13 28.26 26.16
CA TYR A 523 28.73 28.12 26.59
C TYR A 523 27.68 28.44 25.50
N PRO A 524 27.79 29.53 24.70
CA PRO A 524 26.82 29.81 23.63
C PRO A 524 26.73 28.70 22.57
N ALA A 525 27.86 28.06 22.24
CA ALA A 525 27.89 26.96 21.27
C ALA A 525 27.22 25.68 21.80
N LEU A 526 27.33 25.43 23.11
CA LEU A 526 26.65 24.30 23.77
C LEU A 526 25.14 24.51 23.82
N LEU A 527 24.69 25.74 24.12
CA LEU A 527 23.27 26.10 24.06
C LEU A 527 22.72 25.97 22.64
N PHE A 528 23.45 26.48 21.63
CA PHE A 528 23.06 26.36 20.23
C PHE A 528 22.90 24.88 19.81
N LYS A 529 23.83 24.02 20.23
CA LYS A 529 23.72 22.56 20.00
C LYS A 529 22.47 21.97 20.65
N GLN A 530 22.14 22.35 21.89
CA GLN A 530 20.95 21.87 22.59
C GLN A 530 19.66 22.34 21.88
N GLN A 531 19.60 23.59 21.47
CA GLN A 531 18.46 24.15 20.73
C GLN A 531 18.28 23.46 19.37
N LEU A 532 19.38 23.17 18.65
CA LEU A 532 19.32 22.39 17.42
C LEU A 532 18.78 20.98 17.65
N ALA A 533 19.18 20.31 18.75
CA ALA A 533 18.60 19.01 19.09
C ALA A 533 17.08 19.10 19.32
N ALA A 534 16.64 20.12 20.04
CA ALA A 534 15.21 20.38 20.26
C ALA A 534 14.47 20.68 18.94
N TYR A 535 15.07 21.41 18.00
CA TYR A 535 14.48 21.62 16.68
C TYR A 535 14.37 20.34 15.85
N VAL A 536 15.40 19.49 15.85
CA VAL A 536 15.32 18.19 15.15
C VAL A 536 14.19 17.35 15.74
N GLU A 537 14.05 17.30 17.07
CA GLU A 537 12.93 16.61 17.74
C GLU A 537 11.57 17.22 17.39
N LYS A 538 11.46 18.56 17.36
CA LYS A 538 10.23 19.27 16.99
C LYS A 538 9.82 18.98 15.55
N ILE A 539 10.73 19.15 14.59
CA ILE A 539 10.46 18.91 13.16
C ILE A 539 10.11 17.43 12.92
N TYR A 540 10.86 16.52 13.55
CA TYR A 540 10.56 15.09 13.52
C TYR A 540 9.14 14.81 14.04
N GLY A 541 8.75 15.42 15.16
CA GLY A 541 7.41 15.31 15.74
C GLY A 541 6.33 15.80 14.78
N ILE A 542 6.50 16.97 14.17
CA ILE A 542 5.57 17.55 13.20
C ILE A 542 5.33 16.59 12.03
N ILE A 543 6.40 16.11 11.37
CA ILE A 543 6.27 15.20 10.21
C ILE A 543 5.53 13.92 10.59
N ARG A 544 5.87 13.34 11.75
CA ARG A 544 5.21 12.14 12.26
C ARG A 544 3.72 12.40 12.53
N ASP A 545 3.40 13.51 13.19
CA ASP A 545 2.04 13.82 13.61
C ASP A 545 1.15 14.19 12.41
N ASN A 546 1.72 14.82 11.38
CA ASN A 546 1.05 15.01 10.09
C ASN A 546 0.67 13.68 9.44
N LEU A 547 1.59 12.71 9.39
CA LEU A 547 1.28 11.38 8.87
C LEU A 547 0.23 10.67 9.72
N LYS A 548 0.32 10.75 11.06
CA LYS A 548 -0.73 10.20 11.95
C LYS A 548 -2.10 10.80 11.66
N LYS A 549 -2.17 12.13 11.46
CA LYS A 549 -3.41 12.85 11.16
C LYS A 549 -4.01 12.38 9.84
N GLU A 550 -3.19 12.22 8.80
CA GLU A 550 -3.60 11.68 7.50
C GLU A 550 -4.17 10.26 7.64
N LEU A 551 -3.42 9.37 8.31
CA LEU A 551 -3.78 7.96 8.47
C LEU A 551 -5.00 7.75 9.40
N SER A 552 -5.20 8.61 10.40
CA SER A 552 -6.29 8.48 11.37
C SER A 552 -7.67 8.36 10.70
N SER A 553 -7.91 9.19 9.69
CA SER A 553 -9.15 9.18 8.92
C SER A 553 -9.39 7.83 8.22
N LEU A 554 -8.36 7.27 7.59
CA LEU A 554 -8.40 5.99 6.87
C LEU A 554 -8.46 4.78 7.81
N LEU A 555 -7.73 4.82 8.92
CA LEU A 555 -7.69 3.73 9.91
C LEU A 555 -9.06 3.44 10.52
N SER A 556 -9.86 4.48 10.73
CA SER A 556 -11.23 4.35 11.24
C SER A 556 -12.13 3.50 10.32
N LEU A 557 -11.83 3.48 9.01
CA LEU A 557 -12.54 2.76 7.96
C LEU A 557 -11.94 1.36 7.67
N CYS A 558 -10.70 1.11 8.09
CA CYS A 558 -9.97 -0.13 7.78
C CYS A 558 -10.33 -1.33 8.67
N ILE A 559 -11.07 -1.09 9.75
CA ILE A 559 -11.45 -2.09 10.75
C ILE A 559 -12.78 -2.79 10.43
N GLN A 560 -13.65 -2.19 9.61
CA GLN A 560 -14.90 -2.80 9.15
C GLN A 560 -14.83 -3.09 7.66
N ALA A 561 -15.15 -4.33 7.28
CA ALA A 561 -15.21 -4.73 5.89
C ALA A 561 -16.33 -3.95 5.17
N PRO A 562 -16.08 -3.37 3.98
CA PRO A 562 -17.11 -2.72 3.18
C PRO A 562 -18.26 -3.70 2.88
N ARG A 563 -19.43 -3.45 3.46
CA ARG A 563 -20.61 -4.28 3.23
C ARG A 563 -21.25 -3.87 1.90
N THR A 564 -21.11 -4.69 0.86
CA THR A 564 -21.95 -4.59 -0.33
C THR A 564 -23.39 -4.81 0.12
N SER A 565 -24.25 -3.79 0.04
CA SER A 565 -25.65 -3.91 0.44
C SER A 565 -26.31 -5.05 -0.34
N LYS A 566 -26.74 -6.09 0.38
CA LYS A 566 -27.61 -7.13 -0.18
C LYS A 566 -29.01 -6.54 -0.37
N GLY A 567 -29.20 -5.78 -1.45
CA GLY A 567 -30.50 -5.53 -2.08
C GLY A 567 -30.67 -6.51 -3.24
N GLY A 568 -31.70 -7.35 -3.17
CA GLY A 568 -31.78 -8.61 -3.93
C GLY A 568 -31.87 -8.49 -5.46
N VAL A 569 -31.44 -9.56 -6.12
CA VAL A 569 -32.16 -10.32 -7.17
C VAL A 569 -31.27 -11.50 -7.55
N LEU A 570 -31.85 -12.71 -7.55
CA LEU A 570 -31.21 -13.91 -8.08
C LEU A 570 -30.82 -13.69 -9.54
N ARG A 571 -29.53 -13.76 -9.88
CA ARG A 571 -29.09 -14.30 -11.19
C ARG A 571 -27.61 -14.68 -11.24
N SER A 572 -27.41 -15.98 -11.49
CA SER A 572 -26.41 -16.61 -12.36
C SER A 572 -24.93 -16.38 -12.08
N GLY A 573 -24.25 -17.48 -11.74
CA GLY A 573 -22.80 -17.55 -11.60
C GLY A 573 -22.06 -17.17 -12.88
N ARG A 574 -21.25 -16.13 -12.78
CA ARG A 574 -20.02 -15.92 -13.56
C ARG A 574 -18.99 -15.21 -12.68
N SER A 575 -17.82 -15.83 -12.59
CA SER A 575 -16.53 -15.30 -12.13
C SER A 575 -16.55 -14.26 -11.01
N PHE A 576 -16.14 -14.68 -9.81
CA PHE A 576 -15.56 -13.81 -8.79
C PHE A 576 -14.27 -13.16 -9.34
N GLY A 577 -14.42 -12.07 -10.08
CA GLY A 577 -13.35 -11.18 -10.50
C GLY A 577 -13.05 -10.17 -9.40
N LYS A 578 -11.96 -10.41 -8.68
CA LYS A 578 -10.84 -9.49 -8.35
C LYS A 578 -11.02 -7.97 -8.17
N ASP A 579 -12.20 -7.41 -7.96
CA ASP A 579 -12.35 -5.99 -7.63
C ASP A 579 -12.62 -5.84 -6.12
N SER A 580 -11.57 -5.53 -5.37
CA SER A 580 -11.42 -5.79 -3.94
C SER A 580 -11.91 -4.66 -3.02
N PRO A 581 -12.30 -4.99 -1.77
CA PRO A 581 -12.51 -4.05 -0.66
C PRO A 581 -11.23 -3.27 -0.20
N SER A 582 -10.20 -3.19 -1.04
CA SER A 582 -8.83 -2.76 -0.73
C SER A 582 -8.55 -1.26 -0.84
N THR A 583 -9.56 -0.41 -1.06
CA THR A 583 -9.34 1.03 -1.31
C THR A 583 -8.79 1.78 -0.09
N HIS A 584 -9.26 1.48 1.11
CA HIS A 584 -8.82 2.18 2.33
C HIS A 584 -7.39 1.79 2.75
N TRP A 585 -7.07 0.50 2.66
CA TRP A 585 -5.72 -0.01 2.94
C TRP A 585 -4.71 0.49 1.89
N GLN A 586 -5.11 0.57 0.62
CA GLN A 586 -4.30 1.21 -0.41
C GLN A 586 -4.03 2.69 -0.10
N GLY A 587 -5.03 3.44 0.37
CA GLY A 587 -4.83 4.82 0.80
C GLY A 587 -3.80 4.97 1.93
N ILE A 588 -3.77 4.05 2.90
CA ILE A 588 -2.73 4.02 3.94
C ILE A 588 -1.36 3.80 3.31
N ILE A 589 -1.25 2.82 2.40
CA ILE A 589 0.00 2.50 1.70
C ILE A 589 0.48 3.68 0.85
N ASP A 590 -0.44 4.39 0.20
CA ASP A 590 -0.14 5.56 -0.63
C ASP A 590 0.34 6.73 0.24
N GLY A 591 -0.25 6.97 1.40
CA GLY A 591 0.25 7.95 2.38
C GLY A 591 1.66 7.59 2.89
N LEU A 592 1.90 6.31 3.22
CA LEU A 592 3.23 5.83 3.60
C LEU A 592 4.27 6.00 2.48
N ASN A 593 3.89 5.73 1.23
CA ASN A 593 4.76 5.93 0.06
C ASN A 593 5.07 7.40 -0.18
N THR A 594 4.05 8.25 -0.15
CA THR A 594 4.17 9.70 -0.39
C THR A 594 5.13 10.32 0.62
N LEU A 595 5.01 9.99 1.91
CA LEU A 595 5.96 10.48 2.91
C LEU A 595 7.36 9.90 2.69
N LEU A 596 7.48 8.59 2.43
CA LEU A 596 8.79 7.97 2.20
C LEU A 596 9.54 8.62 1.04
N ASP A 597 8.84 8.88 -0.07
CA ASP A 597 9.41 9.51 -1.25
C ASP A 597 9.80 10.97 -0.96
N THR A 598 8.94 11.73 -0.25
CA THR A 598 9.25 13.08 0.23
C THR A 598 10.51 13.13 1.10
N LEU A 599 10.65 12.21 2.06
CA LEU A 599 11.81 12.13 2.95
C LEU A 599 13.09 11.73 2.19
N LYS A 600 12.97 10.88 1.17
CA LYS A 600 14.09 10.47 0.31
C LYS A 600 14.57 11.59 -0.61
N GLU A 601 13.64 12.29 -1.26
CA GLU A 601 13.95 13.43 -2.13
C GLU A 601 14.67 14.55 -1.37
N ASN A 602 14.34 14.71 -0.08
CA ASN A 602 15.00 15.63 0.82
C ASN A 602 16.20 15.04 1.57
N PHE A 603 16.68 13.85 1.19
CA PHE A 603 17.87 13.19 1.76
C PHE A 603 17.89 13.09 3.30
N VAL A 604 16.72 12.87 3.91
CA VAL A 604 16.61 12.73 5.36
C VAL A 604 17.40 11.50 5.81
N PRO A 605 18.20 11.57 6.90
CA PRO A 605 18.97 10.45 7.40
C PRO A 605 18.10 9.18 7.58
N PRO A 606 18.48 8.01 7.03
CA PRO A 606 17.64 6.82 7.04
C PRO A 606 17.18 6.36 8.43
N VAL A 607 18.03 6.55 9.45
CA VAL A 607 17.71 6.25 10.84
C VAL A 607 16.49 7.05 11.34
N LEU A 608 16.34 8.32 10.93
CA LEU A 608 15.16 9.11 11.28
C LEU A 608 13.92 8.59 10.56
N ILE A 609 14.04 8.27 9.26
CA ILE A 609 12.96 7.69 8.46
C ILE A 609 12.46 6.38 9.10
N GLN A 610 13.38 5.50 9.49
CA GLN A 610 13.07 4.24 10.17
C GLN A 610 12.29 4.47 11.47
N LYS A 611 12.70 5.46 12.27
CA LYS A 611 12.03 5.78 13.54
C LYS A 611 10.64 6.37 13.32
N ILE A 612 10.45 7.22 12.31
CA ILE A 612 9.13 7.76 11.93
C ILE A 612 8.20 6.58 11.62
N PHE A 613 8.58 5.68 10.71
CA PHE A 613 7.72 4.55 10.34
C PHE A 613 7.48 3.56 11.49
N THR A 614 8.48 3.31 12.33
CA THR A 614 8.30 2.44 13.51
C THR A 614 7.21 3.02 14.44
N GLN A 615 7.24 4.34 14.68
CA GLN A 615 6.22 5.00 15.50
C GLN A 615 4.86 5.05 14.82
N THR A 616 4.81 5.25 13.50
CA THR A 616 3.56 5.20 12.74
C THR A 616 2.93 3.82 12.81
N PHE A 617 3.71 2.74 12.67
CA PHE A 617 3.19 1.38 12.76
C PHE A 617 2.72 1.04 14.17
N SER A 618 3.42 1.52 15.21
CA SER A 618 2.92 1.45 16.60
C SER A 618 1.58 2.18 16.75
N TYR A 619 1.43 3.37 16.15
CA TYR A 619 0.17 4.11 16.15
C TYR A 619 -0.96 3.35 15.44
N ILE A 620 -0.69 2.78 14.25
CA ILE A 620 -1.63 1.92 13.53
C ILE A 620 -2.07 0.75 14.41
N ASN A 621 -1.12 0.09 15.10
CA ASN A 621 -1.41 -1.00 16.03
C ASN A 621 -2.39 -0.55 17.12
N VAL A 622 -2.09 0.56 17.79
CA VAL A 622 -2.92 1.13 18.86
C VAL A 622 -4.33 1.47 18.36
N GLN A 623 -4.43 2.19 17.23
CA GLN A 623 -5.72 2.63 16.68
C GLN A 623 -6.62 1.45 16.28
N LEU A 624 -6.09 0.49 15.52
CA LEU A 624 -6.86 -0.66 15.06
C LEU A 624 -7.25 -1.57 16.23
N PHE A 625 -6.31 -1.82 17.15
CA PHE A 625 -6.55 -2.70 18.29
C PHE A 625 -7.56 -2.10 19.27
N ASN A 626 -7.43 -0.82 19.63
CA ASN A 626 -8.40 -0.15 20.49
C ASN A 626 -9.78 -0.08 19.82
N SER A 627 -9.84 0.20 18.51
CA SER A 627 -11.09 0.19 17.74
C SER A 627 -11.78 -1.18 17.74
N LEU A 628 -11.01 -2.26 17.76
CA LEU A 628 -11.51 -3.64 17.87
C LEU A 628 -12.11 -3.91 19.26
N LEU A 629 -11.41 -3.50 20.33
CA LEU A 629 -11.85 -3.75 21.71
C LEU A 629 -13.03 -2.90 22.18
N LEU A 630 -13.22 -1.72 21.56
CA LEU A 630 -14.29 -0.79 21.92
C LEU A 630 -15.63 -1.10 21.23
N ARG A 631 -15.62 -1.79 20.09
CA ARG A 631 -16.80 -1.93 19.22
C ARG A 631 -17.11 -3.39 18.92
N ARG A 632 -18.28 -3.85 19.39
CA ARG A 632 -18.73 -5.24 19.23
C ARG A 632 -18.86 -5.64 17.76
N GLU A 633 -19.34 -4.73 16.93
CA GLU A 633 -19.53 -4.92 15.50
C GLU A 633 -18.23 -5.13 14.72
N CYS A 634 -17.06 -4.84 15.32
CA CYS A 634 -15.74 -5.03 14.69
C CYS A 634 -15.17 -6.43 14.97
N CYS A 635 -15.59 -7.08 16.07
CA CYS A 635 -15.14 -8.43 16.44
C CYS A 635 -15.91 -9.53 15.69
N THR A 636 -15.82 -9.56 14.37
CA THR A 636 -16.43 -10.61 13.53
C THR A 636 -15.40 -11.38 12.72
N PHE A 637 -15.79 -12.53 12.17
CA PHE A 637 -14.91 -13.31 11.31
C PHE A 637 -14.58 -12.54 10.03
N SER A 638 -15.58 -11.94 9.38
CA SER A 638 -15.40 -11.18 8.13
C SER A 638 -14.49 -9.95 8.30
N ASN A 639 -14.66 -9.19 9.37
CA ASN A 639 -13.81 -8.04 9.70
C ASN A 639 -12.40 -8.50 10.06
N GLY A 640 -12.27 -9.62 10.77
CA GLY A 640 -10.99 -10.27 11.01
C GLY A 640 -10.27 -10.61 9.69
N GLU A 641 -10.94 -11.26 8.74
CA GLU A 641 -10.33 -11.56 7.44
C GLU A 641 -9.93 -10.29 6.67
N TYR A 642 -10.79 -9.27 6.68
CA TYR A 642 -10.53 -7.99 6.03
C TYR A 642 -9.30 -7.28 6.60
N VAL A 643 -9.21 -7.13 7.93
CA VAL A 643 -8.07 -6.52 8.59
C VAL A 643 -6.81 -7.37 8.40
N LYS A 644 -6.93 -8.71 8.43
CA LYS A 644 -5.80 -9.62 8.18
C LYS A 644 -5.22 -9.43 6.78
N ALA A 645 -6.08 -9.28 5.78
CA ALA A 645 -5.67 -9.02 4.40
C ALA A 645 -4.94 -7.67 4.29
N GLY A 646 -5.49 -6.60 4.88
CA GLY A 646 -4.84 -5.29 4.88
C GLY A 646 -3.49 -5.26 5.64
N LEU A 647 -3.39 -5.95 6.77
CA LEU A 647 -2.13 -6.13 7.49
C LEU A 647 -1.09 -6.88 6.63
N ALA A 648 -1.50 -7.83 5.79
CA ALA A 648 -0.60 -8.52 4.87
C ALA A 648 -0.10 -7.59 3.74
N GLU A 649 -0.88 -6.59 3.32
CA GLU A 649 -0.41 -5.56 2.40
C GLU A 649 0.63 -4.63 3.07
N LEU A 650 0.44 -4.30 4.35
CA LEU A 650 1.46 -3.58 5.13
C LEU A 650 2.74 -4.40 5.35
N GLU A 651 2.63 -5.71 5.58
CA GLU A 651 3.78 -6.62 5.65
C GLU A 651 4.56 -6.62 4.32
N LEU A 652 3.83 -6.69 3.21
CA LEU A 652 4.41 -6.65 1.87
C LEU A 652 5.11 -5.30 1.63
N TRP A 653 4.53 -4.19 2.06
CA TRP A 653 5.17 -2.88 1.97
C TRP A 653 6.51 -2.84 2.73
N CYS A 654 6.54 -3.34 3.98
CA CYS A 654 7.78 -3.45 4.75
C CYS A 654 8.83 -4.34 4.07
N CYS A 655 8.41 -5.41 3.38
CA CYS A 655 9.32 -6.29 2.64
C CYS A 655 9.86 -5.66 1.34
N GLN A 656 9.06 -4.85 0.67
CA GLN A 656 9.42 -4.23 -0.62
C GLN A 656 10.31 -3.00 -0.45
N LYS A 657 10.06 -2.17 0.57
CA LYS A 657 10.91 -1.02 0.85
C LYS A 657 12.17 -1.51 1.54
N LYS A 658 13.35 -1.01 1.12
CA LYS A 658 14.66 -1.45 1.66
C LYS A 658 14.61 -1.54 3.19
N GLU A 659 15.25 -2.57 3.76
CA GLU A 659 15.35 -2.79 5.21
C GLU A 659 15.89 -1.54 5.95
N GLU A 660 16.68 -0.73 5.25
CA GLU A 660 17.19 0.58 5.67
C GLU A 660 16.11 1.61 6.08
N TYR A 661 14.90 1.56 5.50
CA TYR A 661 13.83 2.53 5.77
C TYR A 661 12.67 1.95 6.59
N ALA A 662 12.27 0.70 6.30
CA ALA A 662 11.17 0.07 7.04
C ALA A 662 11.63 -0.46 8.41
N GLY A 663 12.88 -0.95 8.52
CA GLY A 663 13.43 -1.48 9.76
C GLY A 663 12.54 -2.52 10.45
N SER A 664 12.31 -2.33 11.75
CA SER A 664 11.49 -3.21 12.60
C SER A 664 10.02 -2.78 12.68
N SER A 665 9.54 -1.93 11.75
CA SER A 665 8.18 -1.37 11.82
C SER A 665 7.08 -2.45 11.84
N TRP A 666 7.29 -3.58 11.15
CA TRP A 666 6.35 -4.71 11.14
C TRP A 666 6.13 -5.35 12.52
N ASP A 667 7.14 -5.32 13.38
CA ASP A 667 7.10 -5.93 14.72
C ASP A 667 6.18 -5.13 15.67
N GLU A 668 5.91 -3.86 15.35
CA GLU A 668 5.04 -3.00 16.17
C GLU A 668 3.55 -3.37 16.07
N LEU A 669 3.13 -4.02 14.97
CA LEU A 669 1.73 -4.43 14.71
C LEU A 669 1.30 -5.69 15.49
N LYS A 670 2.05 -6.07 16.51
CA LYS A 670 1.93 -7.35 17.22
C LYS A 670 0.57 -7.59 17.89
N HIS A 671 -0.06 -6.57 18.48
CA HIS A 671 -1.34 -6.75 19.20
C HIS A 671 -2.50 -6.98 18.22
N ILE A 672 -2.63 -6.12 17.20
CA ILE A 672 -3.69 -6.27 16.19
C ILE A 672 -3.52 -7.55 15.38
N ARG A 673 -2.27 -7.93 15.05
CA ARG A 673 -1.97 -9.18 14.34
C ARG A 673 -2.42 -10.42 15.10
N GLN A 674 -2.12 -10.50 16.40
CA GLN A 674 -2.56 -11.63 17.23
C GLN A 674 -4.08 -11.65 17.40
N ALA A 675 -4.69 -10.50 17.71
CA ALA A 675 -6.14 -10.39 17.87
C ALA A 675 -6.91 -10.83 16.61
N VAL A 676 -6.52 -10.31 15.46
CA VAL A 676 -7.15 -10.64 14.19
C VAL A 676 -6.80 -12.07 13.73
N GLY A 677 -5.57 -12.52 13.98
CA GLY A 677 -5.16 -13.90 13.77
C GLY A 677 -6.07 -14.88 14.50
N PHE A 678 -6.41 -14.59 15.77
CA PHE A 678 -7.36 -15.34 16.56
C PHE A 678 -8.80 -15.26 16.02
N LEU A 679 -9.28 -14.07 15.63
CA LEU A 679 -10.64 -13.88 15.09
C LEU A 679 -10.94 -14.73 13.85
N VAL A 680 -9.93 -15.01 13.02
CA VAL A 680 -10.07 -15.78 11.76
C VAL A 680 -9.95 -17.31 11.97
N ILE A 681 -9.81 -17.80 13.21
CA ILE A 681 -9.79 -19.24 13.47
C ILE A 681 -11.23 -19.82 13.45
N HIS A 682 -11.50 -20.86 12.68
CA HIS A 682 -12.86 -21.43 12.57
C HIS A 682 -13.32 -22.25 13.79
N GLN A 683 -12.43 -23.01 14.44
CA GLN A 683 -12.80 -23.95 15.51
C GLN A 683 -12.44 -23.43 16.92
N LYS A 684 -12.78 -22.18 17.23
CA LYS A 684 -12.41 -21.52 18.52
C LYS A 684 -12.91 -22.27 19.76
N TYR A 685 -14.07 -22.92 19.66
CA TYR A 685 -14.67 -23.69 20.76
C TYR A 685 -13.85 -24.89 21.25
N ARG A 686 -12.85 -25.34 20.47
CA ARG A 686 -11.96 -26.45 20.84
C ARG A 686 -10.65 -26.00 21.49
N ILE A 687 -10.35 -24.70 21.46
CA ILE A 687 -9.07 -24.17 21.89
C ILE A 687 -9.12 -23.91 23.39
N SER A 688 -8.11 -24.36 24.12
CA SER A 688 -8.01 -24.14 25.56
C SER A 688 -7.52 -22.73 25.89
N TYR A 689 -7.68 -22.30 27.15
CA TYR A 689 -7.13 -21.01 27.60
C TYR A 689 -5.60 -20.96 27.44
N ASP A 690 -4.90 -22.03 27.82
CA ASP A 690 -3.43 -22.11 27.75
C ASP A 690 -2.93 -22.03 26.30
N GLU A 691 -3.61 -22.67 25.35
CA GLU A 691 -3.29 -22.57 23.92
C GLU A 691 -3.51 -21.14 23.39
N ILE A 692 -4.58 -20.45 23.84
CA ILE A 692 -4.82 -19.05 23.45
C ILE A 692 -3.74 -18.15 24.02
N SER A 693 -3.41 -18.29 25.30
CA SER A 693 -2.50 -17.39 26.00
C SER A 693 -1.02 -17.64 25.67
N ASN A 694 -0.60 -18.89 25.43
CA ASN A 694 0.81 -19.22 25.23
C ASN A 694 1.19 -19.33 23.75
N ASP A 695 0.30 -19.86 22.90
CA ASP A 695 0.64 -20.19 21.50
C ASP A 695 0.09 -19.17 20.50
N LEU A 696 -1.16 -18.73 20.67
CA LEU A 696 -1.84 -17.88 19.69
C LEU A 696 -1.64 -16.38 19.95
N CYS A 697 -1.82 -15.96 21.21
CA CYS A 697 -1.86 -14.56 21.60
C CYS A 697 -0.98 -14.22 22.82
N PRO A 698 0.32 -14.57 22.83
CA PRO A 698 1.19 -14.38 24.00
C PRO A 698 1.47 -12.94 24.40
N ILE A 699 1.08 -11.96 23.57
CA ILE A 699 1.30 -10.53 23.86
C ILE A 699 0.04 -9.90 24.48
N LEU A 700 -1.13 -10.51 24.30
CA LEU A 700 -2.38 -9.96 24.78
C LEU A 700 -2.58 -10.29 26.26
N SER A 701 -3.00 -9.29 27.05
CA SER A 701 -3.35 -9.52 28.45
C SER A 701 -4.63 -10.35 28.58
N VAL A 702 -4.82 -10.99 29.74
CA VAL A 702 -6.04 -11.76 30.03
C VAL A 702 -7.30 -10.90 29.87
N GLN A 703 -7.24 -9.63 30.26
CA GLN A 703 -8.35 -8.68 30.10
C GLN A 703 -8.68 -8.40 28.63
N GLN A 704 -7.66 -8.23 27.78
CA GLN A 704 -7.83 -8.03 26.34
C GLN A 704 -8.41 -9.27 25.68
N LEU A 705 -7.89 -10.46 26.02
CA LEU A 705 -8.40 -11.75 25.52
C LEU A 705 -9.86 -11.98 25.90
N TYR A 706 -10.21 -11.74 27.16
CA TYR A 706 -11.58 -11.82 27.64
C TYR A 706 -12.51 -10.91 26.84
N ARG A 707 -12.09 -9.66 26.59
CA ARG A 707 -12.87 -8.70 25.82
C ARG A 707 -13.07 -9.14 24.37
N ILE A 708 -12.02 -9.62 23.68
CA ILE A 708 -12.13 -10.13 22.30
C ILE A 708 -13.09 -11.32 22.25
N CYS A 709 -12.93 -12.29 23.15
CA CYS A 709 -13.74 -13.52 23.20
C CYS A 709 -15.22 -13.26 23.47
N THR A 710 -15.53 -12.27 24.32
CA THR A 710 -16.90 -11.90 24.69
C THR A 710 -17.58 -10.99 23.66
N LEU A 711 -16.82 -10.15 22.96
CA LEU A 711 -17.36 -9.33 21.87
C LEU A 711 -17.55 -10.13 20.58
N TYR A 712 -16.79 -11.22 20.39
CA TYR A 712 -16.82 -12.00 19.17
C TYR A 712 -18.21 -12.56 18.85
N TRP A 713 -18.59 -12.41 17.59
CA TRP A 713 -19.70 -13.15 17.00
C TRP A 713 -19.43 -13.45 15.52
N ASP A 714 -19.91 -14.57 15.01
CA ASP A 714 -19.73 -14.93 13.60
C ASP A 714 -20.90 -14.44 12.75
N ASP A 715 -20.59 -13.67 11.72
CA ASP A 715 -21.54 -13.07 10.79
C ASP A 715 -21.73 -13.84 9.48
N ASN A 716 -20.86 -14.80 9.16
CA ASN A 716 -20.86 -15.53 7.89
C ASN A 716 -21.07 -17.04 8.05
N TYR A 717 -20.42 -17.67 9.03
CA TYR A 717 -20.36 -19.14 9.13
C TYR A 717 -21.05 -19.70 10.38
N ASN A 718 -21.65 -18.85 11.21
CA ASN A 718 -22.28 -19.23 12.49
C ASN A 718 -21.36 -20.08 13.40
N THR A 719 -20.05 -19.90 13.29
CA THR A 719 -19.05 -20.53 14.16
C THR A 719 -19.23 -20.03 15.58
N ARG A 720 -19.09 -20.97 16.51
CA ARG A 720 -19.18 -20.68 17.94
C ARG A 720 -17.90 -19.99 18.40
N SER A 721 -18.05 -19.06 19.36
CA SER A 721 -16.93 -18.50 20.11
C SER A 721 -16.21 -19.59 20.91
N VAL A 722 -15.21 -19.20 21.70
CA VAL A 722 -14.55 -20.07 22.69
C VAL A 722 -15.56 -20.71 23.64
N SER A 723 -15.17 -21.83 24.26
CA SER A 723 -16.06 -22.53 25.21
C SER A 723 -16.40 -21.64 26.43
N PRO A 724 -17.59 -21.80 27.03
CA PRO A 724 -17.94 -21.07 28.25
C PRO A 724 -16.94 -21.28 29.40
N ASP A 725 -16.32 -22.46 29.48
CA ASP A 725 -15.31 -22.81 30.49
C ASP A 725 -14.02 -21.98 30.34
N VAL A 726 -13.64 -21.63 29.10
CA VAL A 726 -12.50 -20.75 28.85
C VAL A 726 -12.83 -19.32 29.29
N ILE A 727 -14.06 -18.84 29.02
CA ILE A 727 -14.51 -17.50 29.44
C ILE A 727 -14.59 -17.39 30.96
N SER A 728 -15.06 -18.44 31.65
CA SER A 728 -15.10 -18.47 33.12
C SER A 728 -13.70 -18.51 33.73
N SER A 729 -12.78 -19.28 33.14
CA SER A 729 -11.36 -19.33 33.55
C SER A 729 -10.70 -17.94 33.43
N MET A 730 -10.88 -17.25 32.30
CA MET A 730 -10.39 -15.88 32.10
C MET A 730 -10.96 -14.91 33.15
N ARG A 731 -12.24 -15.06 33.52
CA ARG A 731 -12.88 -14.21 34.54
C ARG A 731 -12.25 -14.39 35.93
N VAL A 732 -11.94 -15.63 36.31
CA VAL A 732 -11.28 -15.94 37.59
C VAL A 732 -9.88 -15.33 37.63
N LEU A 733 -9.09 -15.52 36.56
CA LEU A 733 -7.74 -14.96 36.46
C LEU A 733 -7.74 -13.42 36.49
N MET A 734 -8.71 -12.76 35.83
CA MET A 734 -8.85 -11.31 35.91
C MET A 734 -9.17 -10.80 37.34
N THR A 735 -9.95 -11.57 38.12
CA THR A 735 -10.23 -11.21 39.52
C THR A 735 -9.03 -11.44 40.44
N GLU A 736 -8.16 -12.41 40.13
CA GLU A 736 -6.91 -12.66 40.87
C GLU A 736 -5.84 -11.59 40.55
N ASP A 737 -5.71 -11.18 39.28
CA ASP A 737 -4.76 -10.16 38.80
C ASP A 737 -5.17 -8.71 39.16
N SER A 738 -6.44 -8.47 39.49
CA SER A 738 -6.95 -7.13 39.83
C SER A 738 -6.38 -6.52 41.13
N ASN A 739 -5.58 -7.28 41.87
CA ASN A 739 -4.82 -6.80 43.03
C ASN A 739 -3.54 -6.03 42.64
N ASP A 740 -3.10 -6.07 41.37
CA ASP A 740 -1.95 -5.31 40.86
C ASP A 740 -2.41 -4.04 40.10
N ALA A 741 -2.26 -2.88 40.74
CA ALA A 741 -2.74 -1.57 40.27
C ALA A 741 -2.17 -1.11 38.90
N VAL A 742 -1.08 -1.73 38.41
CA VAL A 742 -0.40 -1.35 37.16
C VAL A 742 -1.04 -1.97 35.91
N SER A 743 -1.86 -3.03 36.06
CA SER A 743 -2.42 -3.81 34.94
C SER A 743 -3.94 -3.61 34.72
N SER A 744 -4.47 -2.41 35.03
CA SER A 744 -5.92 -2.16 34.99
C SER A 744 -6.46 -1.64 33.64
N SER A 745 -5.59 -1.17 32.73
CA SER A 745 -6.02 -0.69 31.41
C SER A 745 -5.99 -1.81 30.37
N PHE A 746 -7.13 -2.10 29.76
CA PHE A 746 -7.22 -3.04 28.63
C PHE A 746 -6.91 -2.38 27.28
N LEU A 747 -6.90 -1.04 27.21
CA LEU A 747 -6.55 -0.29 26.00
C LEU A 747 -5.05 -0.04 25.94
N LEU A 748 -4.52 0.08 24.72
CA LEU A 748 -3.15 0.48 24.51
C LEU A 748 -3.04 2.01 24.51
N ASP A 749 -2.04 2.54 25.19
CA ASP A 749 -1.70 3.96 25.15
C ASP A 749 -0.85 4.29 23.91
N ASP A 750 -1.12 5.42 23.26
CA ASP A 750 -0.24 5.97 22.21
C ASP A 750 0.98 6.63 22.86
N ASN A 751 1.94 5.80 23.28
CA ASN A 751 3.25 6.25 23.77
C ASN A 751 4.13 6.73 22.60
N SER A 752 3.69 7.80 21.96
CA SER A 752 4.37 8.49 20.85
C SER A 752 5.66 9.22 21.27
N SER A 753 6.03 9.13 22.53
CA SER A 753 7.14 9.87 23.13
C SER A 753 8.51 9.25 22.97
N LEU A 754 8.66 8.07 22.33
CA LEU A 754 9.97 7.40 22.19
C LEU A 754 10.96 8.29 21.39
N PRO A 755 11.91 9.00 22.03
CA PRO A 755 12.80 9.88 21.30
C PRO A 755 13.79 9.01 20.52
N PHE A 756 14.20 9.44 19.32
CA PHE A 756 15.44 8.92 18.75
C PHE A 756 16.59 9.48 19.58
N SER A 757 17.61 8.67 19.88
CA SER A 757 18.79 9.21 20.56
C SER A 757 19.59 10.03 19.55
N VAL A 758 20.09 11.19 19.97
CA VAL A 758 21.04 11.97 19.16
C VAL A 758 22.33 11.16 18.86
N ASP A 759 22.62 10.13 19.67
CA ASP A 759 23.70 9.19 19.39
C ASP A 759 23.42 8.29 18.18
N ASP A 760 22.16 7.99 17.87
CA ASP A 760 21.78 7.16 16.71
C ASP A 760 21.99 7.94 15.40
N LEU A 761 21.74 9.25 15.39
CA LEU A 761 22.12 10.16 14.30
C LEU A 761 23.64 10.17 14.06
N SER A 762 24.42 10.19 15.14
CA SER A 762 25.89 10.28 15.08
C SER A 762 26.58 9.04 14.51
N LYS A 763 25.89 7.88 14.55
CA LYS A 763 26.35 6.60 13.97
C LYS A 763 25.96 6.46 12.50
N SER A 764 24.90 7.13 12.07
CA SER A 764 24.36 7.07 10.70
C SER A 764 25.18 7.90 9.71
N LEU A 765 25.56 9.11 10.10
CA LEU A 765 26.29 10.05 9.23
C LEU A 765 27.81 9.86 9.34
N GLN A 766 28.53 9.88 8.19
CA GLN A 766 30.00 9.76 8.16
C GLN A 766 30.69 11.08 7.79
N GLU A 767 31.79 11.40 8.47
CA GLU A 767 32.56 12.66 8.29
C GLU A 767 33.14 12.82 6.87
N LYS A 768 33.49 11.71 6.20
CA LYS A 768 34.08 11.73 4.85
C LYS A 768 33.09 12.22 3.79
N GLU A 769 31.80 12.07 4.01
CA GLU A 769 30.75 12.35 3.02
C GLU A 769 30.50 13.85 2.83
N PHE A 770 31.06 14.70 3.68
CA PHE A 770 30.91 16.16 3.61
C PHE A 770 32.14 16.87 3.02
N SER A 771 33.16 16.12 2.58
CA SER A 771 34.42 16.66 2.05
C SER A 771 34.33 17.28 0.65
N GLU A 772 33.39 16.83 -0.18
CA GLU A 772 33.29 17.22 -1.60
C GLU A 772 32.14 18.20 -1.89
N VAL A 773 31.45 18.69 -0.85
CA VAL A 773 30.23 19.49 -1.02
C VAL A 773 30.56 20.98 -1.05
N LYS A 774 30.34 21.61 -2.21
CA LYS A 774 30.49 23.06 -2.39
C LYS A 774 29.35 23.82 -1.69
N PRO A 775 29.65 24.87 -0.92
CA PRO A 775 28.65 25.72 -0.25
C PRO A 775 27.81 26.54 -1.26
N ALA A 776 26.84 27.30 -0.76
CA ALA A 776 25.85 28.02 -1.57
C ALA A 776 26.48 28.98 -2.59
N ASP A 777 26.15 28.82 -3.88
CA ASP A 777 26.76 29.61 -4.97
C ASP A 777 26.43 31.10 -4.90
N GLU A 778 25.26 31.46 -4.36
CA GLU A 778 24.86 32.86 -4.18
C GLU A 778 25.80 33.62 -3.23
N LEU A 779 26.30 32.95 -2.20
CA LEU A 779 27.26 33.55 -1.27
C LEU A 779 28.67 33.63 -1.86
N LEU A 780 29.03 32.74 -2.78
CA LEU A 780 30.34 32.78 -3.45
C LEU A 780 30.54 34.03 -4.31
N GLN A 781 29.45 34.70 -4.72
CA GLN A 781 29.52 35.97 -5.44
C GLN A 781 29.84 37.16 -4.51
N ASN A 782 29.68 36.99 -3.20
CA ASN A 782 30.01 38.03 -2.22
C ASN A 782 31.49 37.88 -1.77
N PRO A 783 32.33 38.90 -1.95
CA PRO A 783 33.76 38.84 -1.60
C PRO A 783 34.00 38.53 -0.11
N ALA A 784 33.06 38.84 0.79
CA ALA A 784 33.15 38.51 2.21
C ALA A 784 33.11 37.00 2.50
N PHE A 785 32.67 36.18 1.54
CA PHE A 785 32.53 34.73 1.65
C PHE A 785 33.53 33.94 0.80
N GLY A 786 34.59 34.57 0.28
CA GLY A 786 35.61 33.90 -0.54
C GLY A 786 36.28 32.69 0.16
N PHE A 787 36.32 32.68 1.50
CA PHE A 787 36.81 31.55 2.31
C PHE A 787 36.02 30.25 2.11
N LEU A 788 34.80 30.31 1.55
CA LEU A 788 33.97 29.15 1.27
C LEU A 788 34.52 28.28 0.11
N HIS A 789 35.43 28.82 -0.71
CA HIS A 789 36.15 28.11 -1.78
C HIS A 789 37.30 27.23 -1.26
N GLU A 790 37.78 27.48 -0.05
CA GLU A 790 38.77 26.68 0.68
C GLU A 790 38.09 25.54 1.46
#